data_AF-A0A4R8EC89-F1
#
_entry.id   AF-A0A4R8EC89-F1
#
_cell.length_a   1.000
_cell.length_b   1.000
_cell.length_c   1.000
_cell.angle_alpha   90.00
_cell.angle_beta   90.00
_cell.angle_gamma   90.00
#
_symmetry.space_group_name_H-M   'P 1'
#
loop_
_entity.id
_entity.type
_entity.pdbx_description
1 polymer ?
#
loop_
_entity_poly.entity_id
_entity_poly.type
_entity_poly.pdbx_seq_one_letter_code
_entity_poly.pdbx_strand_id
1 'polypeptide(L)'
;MKAQNNVLWQKVTSSSSLSRKANVLDSGKLYYKLNADLLSAKLASTTSKSALSNTTEITIPNTEGTLERFSVWESSNFDPELQAKYPEIRAYEGRGIDDKNAKIHFSVAPIGLQTMVFRMAKPTEYIEQNPDDKSEYVVFKSADNADSKMRLDCKTANLVSENKASNTAKTTSNAKQFKTFRLALSCTGEYTAFFGGTKAGALAGMNATLTRVNGVFDRDLSVKVVLIANNDAVIYTDASTDPYSIPSVGAADPGGTWGQEVQTTLTNVIGNANYDIGHLFGGSGGGGNANCIGCVCVNPTSSVPLGKGSAYTSPSDAKPQGDTFDIDFVAHEMGHQLGGSHTFSHAGEGTGTQYEPGSGSTIMAYAGVTRNYDVQSNSDDYFSYGSINQIQNNLAGKTCPVTTAITNNPPIINAGADYTIPISTPFVLTGTGSDSEGNSITYTWEQFDSAITAFGSNSIAYPTKPDGPMFRSLPPTTSPVRYMPALSSVLNNQLTTTWESVSSIAKTMNFTLTGRDNAPAGTAQTNTDAMVVTVSASAGPFAVTSQNVDNIGWEKGSTQTVTWSVNNTSTLPGSTNVNIKLSLDGGLTFPIILAANTLNDGSETILIPSNIDASTNCRILIEPVSNIYYAVNSNPFAVGYTVSTSCSTYNFEGGYSTGNGSTFISKTVAVPASTGTISDVNVSLNVTHARFSDLEIQIVSPSGTVVSLFNKSCGSTNSTLALQFDDSGTALNCNTTTSQIVIPASLLSAFNGENQQGNWTFRVRDAVLGALGTINSASVNICNRTYTLGNSDFENIDFALYPNPNKGNFTIQFNRDSVKEIKIYVHDILGKYVYSNTFQGSGYFIQDIQLPNVPNGVYLVTVIDGDKRTIRKILVN
;
A
#
# COMPACT_ATOMS: atom_id res chain seq x y z
N MET A 1 34.42 33.05 -17.41
CA MET A 1 33.39 32.22 -16.77
C MET A 1 32.07 32.39 -17.52
N LYS A 2 31.75 31.55 -18.51
CA LYS A 2 30.46 31.53 -19.24
C LYS A 2 30.17 30.11 -19.76
N ALA A 3 30.08 29.14 -18.86
CA ALA A 3 29.81 27.74 -19.22
C ALA A 3 28.96 27.04 -18.12
N GLN A 4 27.79 27.61 -17.79
CA GLN A 4 26.87 26.98 -16.84
C GLN A 4 25.36 27.21 -17.10
N ASN A 5 24.94 27.68 -18.30
CA ASN A 5 23.54 28.09 -18.56
C ASN A 5 22.71 27.18 -19.50
N ASN A 6 23.15 25.96 -19.84
CA ASN A 6 22.45 25.10 -20.82
C ASN A 6 21.60 23.97 -20.24
N VAL A 7 21.42 23.89 -18.91
CA VAL A 7 20.57 22.86 -18.29
C VAL A 7 19.19 23.42 -17.96
N LEU A 8 18.15 22.62 -18.20
CA LEU A 8 16.76 23.01 -17.94
C LEU A 8 16.45 23.10 -16.45
N TRP A 9 16.99 22.17 -15.67
CA TRP A 9 16.84 22.08 -14.23
C TRP A 9 18.20 22.06 -13.54
N GLN A 10 18.37 22.92 -12.54
CA GLN A 10 19.56 22.95 -11.71
C GLN A 10 19.19 22.60 -10.27
N LYS A 11 19.74 21.51 -9.74
CA LYS A 11 19.52 21.10 -8.34
C LYS A 11 20.12 22.13 -7.39
N VAL A 12 19.37 22.52 -6.37
CA VAL A 12 19.83 23.43 -5.31
C VAL A 12 20.63 22.63 -4.27
N THR A 13 21.94 22.87 -4.16
CA THR A 13 22.80 22.23 -3.15
C THR A 13 22.86 23.07 -1.87
N SER A 14 22.89 22.40 -0.72
CA SER A 14 22.67 22.87 0.66
C SER A 14 23.53 24.03 1.20
N SER A 15 24.36 24.70 0.40
CA SER A 15 25.24 25.79 0.87
C SER A 15 24.54 27.13 1.15
N SER A 16 23.22 27.21 0.98
CA SER A 16 22.37 28.37 1.35
C SER A 16 21.53 28.14 2.62
N SER A 17 21.84 27.12 3.43
CA SER A 17 20.99 26.62 4.52
C SER A 17 21.05 27.38 5.85
N LEU A 18 21.50 28.64 5.91
CA LEU A 18 21.61 29.37 7.20
C LEU A 18 20.34 30.13 7.63
N SER A 19 19.24 30.07 6.88
CA SER A 19 17.97 30.75 7.24
C SER A 19 16.76 29.83 7.42
N ARG A 20 16.88 28.52 7.20
CA ARG A 20 15.75 27.60 7.34
C ARG A 20 15.43 27.36 8.82
N LYS A 21 14.29 27.87 9.30
CA LYS A 21 13.68 27.40 10.56
C LYS A 21 13.50 25.89 10.41
N ALA A 22 14.23 25.13 11.22
CA ALA A 22 14.17 23.67 11.23
C ALA A 22 12.78 23.20 11.65
N ASN A 23 11.87 23.04 10.68
CA ASN A 23 10.76 22.10 10.79
C ASN A 23 11.31 20.73 10.42
N VAL A 24 11.11 19.76 11.31
CA VAL A 24 11.51 18.34 11.14
C VAL A 24 10.86 17.70 9.89
N LEU A 25 9.90 18.37 9.26
CA LEU A 25 9.12 17.93 8.09
C LEU A 25 9.79 18.14 6.72
N ASP A 26 10.91 18.89 6.62
CA ASP A 26 11.57 19.18 5.32
C ASP A 26 12.69 18.17 4.98
N SER A 27 12.87 17.10 5.77
CA SER A 27 13.91 16.09 5.52
C SER A 27 13.52 15.17 4.37
N GLY A 28 13.97 15.49 3.15
CA GLY A 28 13.83 14.59 1.98
C GLY A 28 13.34 15.26 0.70
N LYS A 29 12.80 16.49 0.77
CA LYS A 29 12.33 17.22 -0.41
C LYS A 29 13.49 17.70 -1.27
N LEU A 30 13.32 17.63 -2.59
CA LEU A 30 14.32 18.07 -3.57
C LEU A 30 13.92 19.41 -4.18
N TYR A 31 14.88 20.33 -4.24
CA TYR A 31 14.68 21.69 -4.74
C TYR A 31 15.48 21.92 -6.02
N TYR A 32 14.86 22.57 -6.99
CA TYR A 32 15.45 22.87 -8.30
C TYR A 32 15.15 24.29 -8.77
N LYS A 33 16.05 24.86 -9.55
CA LYS A 33 15.81 26.09 -10.33
C LYS A 33 15.50 25.72 -11.78
N LEU A 34 14.42 26.30 -12.30
CA LEU A 34 13.98 26.11 -13.68
C LEU A 34 14.53 27.23 -14.58
N ASN A 35 15.14 26.86 -15.70
CA ASN A 35 15.43 27.79 -16.79
C ASN A 35 14.17 27.99 -17.66
N ALA A 36 13.32 28.94 -17.26
CA ALA A 36 12.02 29.19 -17.90
C ALA A 36 12.13 29.64 -19.36
N ASP A 37 13.17 30.40 -19.71
CA ASP A 37 13.42 30.84 -21.09
C ASP A 37 13.77 29.65 -21.99
N LEU A 38 14.63 28.75 -21.50
CA LEU A 38 14.99 27.52 -22.22
C LEU A 38 13.78 26.58 -22.37
N LEU A 39 12.94 26.47 -21.32
CA LEU A 39 11.70 25.70 -21.40
C LEU A 39 10.79 26.27 -22.50
N SER A 40 10.55 27.58 -22.46
CA SER A 40 9.68 28.28 -23.41
C SER A 40 10.19 28.13 -24.85
N ALA A 41 11.50 28.27 -25.06
CA ALA A 41 12.12 28.08 -26.37
C ALA A 41 11.94 26.65 -26.91
N LYS A 42 12.03 25.62 -26.05
CA LYS A 42 11.80 24.22 -26.44
C LYS A 42 10.34 23.96 -26.82
N LEU A 43 9.40 24.50 -26.04
CA LEU A 43 7.96 24.30 -26.21
C LEU A 43 7.38 25.11 -27.38
N ALA A 44 8.01 26.19 -27.81
CA ALA A 44 7.54 27.02 -28.94
C ALA A 44 7.32 26.21 -30.25
N SER A 45 8.04 25.10 -30.43
CA SER A 45 7.89 24.22 -31.59
C SER A 45 6.58 23.42 -31.61
N THR A 46 5.95 23.21 -30.45
CA THR A 46 4.74 22.39 -30.31
C THR A 46 3.44 23.20 -30.48
N THR A 47 3.52 24.53 -30.48
CA THR A 47 2.33 25.43 -30.44
C THR A 47 2.02 26.11 -31.79
N SER A 48 2.65 25.66 -32.88
CA SER A 48 2.46 26.23 -34.23
C SER A 48 1.11 25.83 -34.85
N LYS A 49 0.47 26.72 -35.63
CA LYS A 49 -0.80 26.47 -36.33
C LYS A 49 -0.79 25.30 -37.33
N SER A 50 0.39 24.79 -37.70
CA SER A 50 0.57 23.62 -38.56
C SER A 50 0.83 22.31 -37.76
N ALA A 51 0.72 22.34 -36.43
CA ALA A 51 1.13 21.27 -35.52
C ALA A 51 0.07 20.17 -35.33
N LEU A 52 -0.29 19.47 -36.39
CA LEU A 52 -0.73 18.08 -36.20
C LEU A 52 0.53 17.27 -35.91
N SER A 53 0.76 16.97 -34.63
CA SER A 53 1.79 16.03 -34.11
C SER A 53 3.24 16.52 -33.97
N ASN A 54 3.48 17.79 -33.60
CA ASN A 54 4.82 18.21 -33.19
C ASN A 54 5.07 17.90 -31.70
N THR A 55 6.03 17.03 -31.42
CA THR A 55 6.54 16.80 -30.06
C THR A 55 7.91 17.45 -29.87
N THR A 56 8.27 17.73 -28.61
CA THR A 56 9.61 18.20 -28.23
C THR A 56 10.10 17.43 -27.01
N GLU A 57 11.42 17.36 -26.82
CA GLU A 57 12.02 16.68 -25.67
C GLU A 57 12.37 17.68 -24.56
N ILE A 58 11.81 17.45 -23.36
CA ILE A 58 12.19 18.15 -22.13
C ILE A 58 12.69 17.18 -21.07
N THR A 59 13.42 17.68 -20.08
CA THR A 59 13.81 16.90 -18.90
C THR A 59 13.01 17.33 -17.68
N ILE A 60 12.68 16.39 -16.80
CA ILE A 60 11.91 16.63 -15.58
C ILE A 60 12.58 15.86 -14.43
N PRO A 61 12.86 16.50 -13.27
CA PRO A 61 13.39 15.79 -12.11
C PRO A 61 12.31 14.92 -11.46
N ASN A 62 12.66 13.69 -11.13
CA ASN A 62 11.82 12.80 -10.31
C ASN A 62 12.15 12.95 -8.81
N THR A 63 11.38 12.28 -7.97
CA THR A 63 11.54 12.33 -6.50
C THR A 63 12.81 11.64 -5.98
N GLU A 64 13.47 10.84 -6.82
CA GLU A 64 14.78 10.21 -6.54
C GLU A 64 15.95 11.14 -6.94
N GLY A 65 15.66 12.28 -7.56
CA GLY A 65 16.64 13.27 -7.98
C GLY A 65 17.29 13.03 -9.33
N THR A 66 16.71 12.12 -10.13
CA THR A 66 17.13 11.83 -11.49
C THR A 66 16.36 12.71 -12.47
N LEU A 67 17.06 13.26 -13.48
CA LEU A 67 16.42 13.99 -14.58
C LEU A 67 16.02 13.00 -15.68
N GLU A 68 14.72 12.87 -15.91
CA GLU A 68 14.14 11.99 -16.91
C GLU A 68 13.67 12.76 -18.13
N ARG A 69 13.81 12.18 -19.31
CA ARG A 69 13.37 12.76 -20.58
C ARG A 69 11.92 12.43 -20.88
N PHE A 70 11.18 13.43 -21.34
CA PHE A 70 9.80 13.30 -21.79
C PHE A 70 9.66 13.85 -23.21
N SER A 71 8.94 13.13 -24.05
CA SER A 71 8.41 13.65 -25.31
C SER A 71 7.07 14.31 -25.01
N VAL A 72 6.97 15.62 -25.18
CA VAL A 72 5.80 16.44 -24.80
C VAL A 72 5.17 17.16 -25.99
N TRP A 73 3.88 17.44 -25.89
CA TRP A 73 3.09 18.19 -26.87
C TRP A 73 2.02 19.05 -26.19
N GLU A 74 1.44 20.00 -26.91
CA GLU A 74 0.41 20.89 -26.37
C GLU A 74 -0.92 20.14 -26.20
N SER A 75 -1.55 20.29 -25.03
CA SER A 75 -2.86 19.76 -24.69
C SER A 75 -3.70 20.87 -24.06
N SER A 76 -3.95 21.92 -24.84
CA SER A 76 -4.61 23.14 -24.35
C SER A 76 -5.93 22.85 -23.63
N ASN A 77 -6.15 23.57 -22.53
CA ASN A 77 -7.43 23.60 -21.82
C ASN A 77 -8.30 24.77 -22.27
N PHE A 78 -7.88 25.54 -23.27
CA PHE A 78 -8.58 26.72 -23.78
C PHE A 78 -9.16 26.43 -25.16
N ASP A 79 -10.34 26.96 -25.42
CA ASP A 79 -10.83 27.12 -26.78
C ASP A 79 -9.81 27.94 -27.61
N PRO A 80 -9.62 27.63 -28.92
CA PRO A 80 -8.66 28.33 -29.77
C PRO A 80 -8.75 29.86 -29.75
N GLU A 81 -9.95 30.43 -29.61
CA GLU A 81 -10.13 31.89 -29.54
C GLU A 81 -9.61 32.48 -28.23
N LEU A 82 -9.91 31.82 -27.10
CA LEU A 82 -9.37 32.23 -25.79
C LEU A 82 -7.84 32.05 -25.77
N GLN A 83 -7.35 30.96 -26.37
CA GLN A 83 -5.92 30.68 -26.45
C GLN A 83 -5.14 31.72 -27.26
N ALA A 84 -5.75 32.29 -28.30
CA ALA A 84 -5.17 33.38 -29.08
C ALA A 84 -5.09 34.70 -28.30
N LYS A 85 -6.03 34.96 -27.37
CA LYS A 85 -6.01 36.14 -26.49
C LYS A 85 -4.92 36.06 -25.42
N TYR A 86 -4.66 34.86 -24.90
CA TYR A 86 -3.69 34.59 -23.82
C TYR A 86 -2.64 33.56 -24.29
N PRO A 87 -1.72 33.95 -25.19
CA PRO A 87 -0.74 33.06 -25.80
C PRO A 87 0.32 32.51 -24.82
N GLU A 88 0.50 33.14 -23.67
CA GLU A 88 1.49 32.78 -22.66
C GLU A 88 1.00 31.75 -21.63
N ILE A 89 -0.30 31.43 -21.61
CA ILE A 89 -0.90 30.45 -20.69
C ILE A 89 -1.13 29.15 -21.47
N ARG A 90 -0.41 28.10 -21.10
CA ARG A 90 -0.37 26.85 -21.89
C ARG A 90 -0.48 25.62 -20.99
N ALA A 91 -1.08 24.57 -21.52
CA ALA A 91 -1.11 23.24 -20.91
C ALA A 91 -0.50 22.23 -21.89
N TYR A 92 0.24 21.29 -21.34
CA TYR A 92 0.99 20.30 -22.08
C TYR A 92 0.82 18.94 -21.43
N GLU A 93 1.07 17.92 -22.23
CA GLU A 93 1.15 16.54 -21.76
C GLU A 93 2.34 15.85 -22.42
N GLY A 94 2.74 14.70 -21.88
CA GLY A 94 3.86 13.97 -22.44
C GLY A 94 4.02 12.56 -21.92
N ARG A 95 4.92 11.84 -22.60
CA ARG A 95 5.29 10.46 -22.29
C ARG A 95 6.77 10.37 -21.98
N GLY A 96 7.10 9.63 -20.92
CA GLY A 96 8.48 9.36 -20.57
C GLY A 96 9.18 8.55 -21.65
N ILE A 97 10.40 8.98 -21.98
CA ILE A 97 11.30 8.28 -22.90
C ILE A 97 12.14 7.28 -22.11
N ASP A 98 12.61 7.70 -20.94
CA ASP A 98 13.42 6.87 -20.04
C ASP A 98 12.54 5.91 -19.22
N ASP A 99 11.41 6.40 -18.70
CA ASP A 99 10.34 5.59 -18.12
C ASP A 99 9.12 5.61 -19.05
N LYS A 100 8.93 4.54 -19.85
CA LYS A 100 7.82 4.43 -20.81
C LYS A 100 6.43 4.43 -20.17
N ASN A 101 6.37 4.24 -18.86
CA ASN A 101 5.15 4.18 -18.08
C ASN A 101 4.84 5.50 -17.36
N ALA A 102 5.74 6.48 -17.45
CA ALA A 102 5.52 7.81 -16.92
C ALA A 102 4.71 8.66 -17.90
N LYS A 103 3.67 9.31 -17.37
CA LYS A 103 2.91 10.34 -18.09
C LYS A 103 2.98 11.63 -17.30
N ILE A 104 3.25 12.74 -18.00
CA ILE A 104 3.28 14.06 -17.39
C ILE A 104 2.15 14.91 -17.94
N HIS A 105 1.48 15.63 -17.06
CA HIS A 105 0.61 16.77 -17.37
C HIS A 105 1.23 18.00 -16.70
N PHE A 106 1.39 19.09 -17.45
CA PHE A 106 1.98 20.30 -16.87
C PHE A 106 1.49 21.58 -17.53
N SER A 107 1.36 22.63 -16.74
CA SER A 107 0.99 23.96 -17.19
C SER A 107 2.19 24.89 -17.11
N VAL A 108 2.32 25.77 -18.09
CA VAL A 108 3.31 26.86 -18.11
C VAL A 108 2.57 28.17 -18.28
N ALA A 109 2.85 29.12 -17.39
CA ALA A 109 2.33 30.48 -17.42
C ALA A 109 3.33 31.45 -16.78
N PRO A 110 3.12 32.77 -16.86
CA PRO A 110 3.96 33.74 -16.15
C PRO A 110 4.05 33.51 -14.62
N ILE A 111 3.04 32.86 -14.04
CA ILE A 111 3.02 32.49 -12.61
C ILE A 111 3.89 31.26 -12.29
N GLY A 112 4.42 30.54 -13.30
CA GLY A 112 5.34 29.43 -13.13
C GLY A 112 4.88 28.13 -13.83
N LEU A 113 5.58 27.05 -13.46
CA LEU A 113 5.28 25.67 -13.86
C LEU A 113 4.51 24.95 -12.75
N GLN A 114 3.50 24.16 -13.12
CA GLN A 114 2.96 23.11 -12.23
C GLN A 114 2.87 21.81 -13.00
N THR A 115 3.18 20.70 -12.35
CA THR A 115 3.16 19.37 -12.98
C THR A 115 2.32 18.39 -12.20
N MET A 116 1.97 17.28 -12.85
CA MET A 116 1.46 16.04 -12.28
C MET A 116 2.04 14.89 -13.12
N VAL A 117 2.75 13.98 -12.47
CA VAL A 117 3.40 12.83 -13.14
C VAL A 117 2.79 11.55 -12.62
N PHE A 118 2.03 10.87 -13.48
CA PHE A 118 1.58 9.51 -13.22
C PHE A 118 2.71 8.53 -13.52
N ARG A 119 2.86 7.53 -12.64
CA ARG A 119 3.76 6.40 -12.82
C ARG A 119 3.05 5.13 -12.43
N MET A 120 3.40 4.03 -13.08
CA MET A 120 2.82 2.74 -12.73
C MET A 120 3.28 2.29 -11.35
N ALA A 121 2.30 1.94 -10.50
CA ALA A 121 2.51 1.42 -9.15
C ALA A 121 3.40 2.31 -8.24
N LYS A 122 3.47 3.62 -8.52
CA LYS A 122 4.14 4.61 -7.67
C LYS A 122 3.17 5.76 -7.38
N PRO A 123 3.27 6.42 -6.20
CA PRO A 123 2.52 7.63 -5.93
C PRO A 123 2.77 8.70 -7.00
N THR A 124 1.75 9.49 -7.30
CA THR A 124 1.85 10.61 -8.24
C THR A 124 2.86 11.64 -7.73
N GLU A 125 3.68 12.15 -8.65
CA GLU A 125 4.70 13.15 -8.35
C GLU A 125 4.28 14.53 -8.85
N TYR A 126 4.61 15.55 -8.08
CA TYR A 126 4.30 16.94 -8.35
C TYR A 126 5.57 17.79 -8.31
N ILE A 127 5.58 18.81 -9.16
CA ILE A 127 6.57 19.89 -9.13
C ILE A 127 5.79 21.19 -9.08
N GLU A 128 6.05 21.97 -8.05
CA GLU A 128 5.41 23.27 -7.82
C GLU A 128 6.44 24.31 -7.39
N GLN A 129 6.12 25.57 -7.60
CA GLN A 129 6.94 26.68 -7.13
C GLN A 129 7.01 26.64 -5.60
N ASN A 130 8.22 26.78 -5.04
CA ASN A 130 8.43 26.79 -3.60
C ASN A 130 7.75 28.04 -3.00
N PRO A 131 6.84 27.89 -2.02
CA PRO A 131 6.17 29.02 -1.39
C PRO A 131 7.12 29.94 -0.61
N ASP A 132 8.24 29.41 -0.11
CA ASP A 132 9.23 30.17 0.69
C ASP A 132 10.24 30.93 -0.19
N ASP A 133 10.61 30.37 -1.33
CA ASP A 133 11.46 31.00 -2.35
C ASP A 133 10.91 30.72 -3.75
N LYS A 134 10.19 31.70 -4.31
CA LYS A 134 9.56 31.60 -5.63
C LYS A 134 10.55 31.44 -6.79
N SER A 135 11.86 31.58 -6.58
CA SER A 135 12.87 31.27 -7.60
C SER A 135 13.17 29.77 -7.72
N GLU A 136 12.64 28.96 -6.81
CA GLU A 136 12.86 27.52 -6.71
C GLU A 136 11.55 26.75 -6.90
N TYR A 137 11.70 25.47 -7.26
CA TYR A 137 10.63 24.49 -7.37
C TYR A 137 10.93 23.33 -6.44
N VAL A 138 9.88 22.79 -5.83
CA VAL A 138 9.94 21.62 -4.95
C VAL A 138 9.34 20.41 -5.66
N VAL A 139 10.02 19.27 -5.56
CA VAL A 139 9.55 17.96 -6.06
C VAL A 139 9.06 17.12 -4.87
N PHE A 140 7.84 16.62 -4.95
CA PHE A 140 7.21 15.83 -3.88
C PHE A 140 6.21 14.81 -4.42
N LYS A 141 5.82 13.84 -3.60
CA LYS A 141 4.78 12.85 -3.90
C LYS A 141 3.45 13.25 -3.26
N SER A 142 2.33 12.74 -3.79
CA SER A 142 1.01 12.87 -3.15
C SER A 142 1.02 12.44 -1.66
N ALA A 143 1.77 11.38 -1.33
CA ALA A 143 1.92 10.89 0.04
C ALA A 143 2.68 11.84 0.98
N ASP A 144 3.50 12.75 0.44
CA ASP A 144 4.32 13.69 1.23
C ASP A 144 3.52 14.89 1.74
N ASN A 145 2.29 15.09 1.24
CA ASN A 145 1.37 16.17 1.64
C ASN A 145 0.34 15.73 2.69
N ALA A 146 0.62 14.66 3.44
CA ALA A 146 -0.28 14.13 4.48
C ALA A 146 -0.63 15.12 5.61
N ASP A 147 0.13 16.21 5.77
CA ASP A 147 -0.07 17.30 6.75
C ASP A 147 -0.80 18.53 6.17
N SER A 148 -1.37 18.42 4.97
CA SER A 148 -2.30 19.42 4.43
C SER A 148 -3.40 19.72 5.46
N LYS A 149 -3.52 20.99 5.87
CA LYS A 149 -4.60 21.44 6.77
C LYS A 149 -5.91 21.69 6.04
N MET A 150 -5.91 21.60 4.70
CA MET A 150 -7.08 21.84 3.89
C MET A 150 -7.93 20.58 3.87
N ARG A 151 -9.19 20.71 4.30
CA ARG A 151 -10.16 19.61 4.34
C ARG A 151 -11.34 19.99 3.46
N LEU A 152 -11.73 19.09 2.57
CA LEU A 152 -12.94 19.24 1.79
C LEU A 152 -14.14 19.33 2.73
N ASP A 153 -14.95 20.38 2.55
CA ASP A 153 -16.25 20.52 3.19
C ASP A 153 -17.29 20.55 2.06
N CYS A 154 -17.56 19.36 1.50
CA CYS A 154 -18.52 19.19 0.41
C CYS A 154 -19.94 19.28 0.98
N LYS A 155 -20.69 20.23 0.42
CA LYS A 155 -22.06 20.62 0.78
C LYS A 155 -23.09 20.10 -0.24
N THR A 156 -22.64 19.30 -1.19
CA THR A 156 -23.50 18.71 -2.22
C THR A 156 -24.48 17.75 -1.55
N ALA A 157 -25.74 18.15 -1.48
CA ALA A 157 -26.81 17.26 -1.05
C ALA A 157 -27.06 16.21 -2.16
N ASN A 158 -27.15 14.94 -1.77
CA ASN A 158 -27.47 13.84 -2.68
C ASN A 158 -28.96 13.81 -3.07
N LEU A 159 -29.45 14.86 -3.74
CA LEU A 159 -30.72 14.82 -4.45
C LEU A 159 -30.45 14.34 -5.88
N VAL A 160 -30.33 13.02 -6.04
CA VAL A 160 -30.24 12.39 -7.35
C VAL A 160 -31.48 12.80 -8.14
N SER A 161 -31.30 13.45 -9.29
CA SER A 161 -32.38 13.60 -10.25
C SER A 161 -32.76 12.18 -10.70
N GLU A 162 -33.87 11.65 -10.21
CA GLU A 162 -34.31 10.29 -10.50
C GLU A 162 -34.43 10.08 -12.02
N ASN A 163 -33.44 9.44 -12.61
CA ASN A 163 -33.62 8.62 -13.80
C ASN A 163 -32.95 7.28 -13.52
N LYS A 164 -33.66 6.43 -12.77
CA LYS A 164 -33.45 4.98 -12.76
C LYS A 164 -33.81 4.42 -14.15
N ALA A 165 -33.03 4.74 -15.16
CA ALA A 165 -33.02 3.94 -16.38
C ALA A 165 -32.26 2.65 -16.05
N SER A 166 -33.00 1.56 -15.93
CA SER A 166 -32.46 0.20 -15.93
C SER A 166 -31.81 -0.05 -17.29
N ASN A 167 -30.55 0.36 -17.45
CA ASN A 167 -29.75 0.00 -18.60
C ASN A 167 -29.08 -1.34 -18.30
N THR A 168 -29.47 -2.37 -19.06
CA THR A 168 -28.91 -3.72 -19.05
C THR A 168 -27.54 -3.82 -19.75
N ALA A 169 -26.98 -2.70 -20.21
CA ALA A 169 -25.65 -2.64 -20.81
C ALA A 169 -24.62 -2.14 -19.77
N LYS A 170 -23.53 -2.88 -19.55
CA LYS A 170 -22.34 -2.38 -18.84
C LYS A 170 -21.82 -1.15 -19.60
N THR A 171 -22.06 0.06 -19.09
CA THR A 171 -21.41 1.28 -19.60
C THR A 171 -20.10 1.48 -18.86
N THR A 172 -19.00 1.33 -19.59
CA THR A 172 -17.63 1.57 -19.12
C THR A 172 -16.99 2.61 -20.04
N SER A 173 -15.84 3.18 -19.68
CA SER A 173 -15.12 4.14 -20.54
C SER A 173 -14.42 3.44 -21.72
N ASN A 174 -15.12 2.50 -22.35
CA ASN A 174 -14.68 1.65 -23.45
C ASN A 174 -15.59 1.76 -24.68
N ALA A 175 -16.49 2.74 -24.69
CA ALA A 175 -17.37 3.01 -25.82
C ALA A 175 -16.61 3.55 -27.05
N LYS A 176 -15.28 3.63 -27.00
CA LYS A 176 -14.42 4.23 -28.03
C LYS A 176 -14.81 5.66 -28.35
N GLN A 177 -15.19 6.42 -27.33
CA GLN A 177 -15.62 7.80 -27.44
C GLN A 177 -14.86 8.65 -26.43
N PHE A 178 -14.18 9.68 -26.92
CA PHE A 178 -13.60 10.73 -26.10
C PHE A 178 -14.54 11.93 -26.09
N LYS A 179 -14.95 12.39 -24.91
CA LYS A 179 -15.92 13.50 -24.77
C LYS A 179 -15.24 14.77 -24.28
N THR A 180 -15.35 15.84 -25.05
CA THR A 180 -14.84 17.16 -24.70
C THR A 180 -16.00 18.10 -24.35
N PHE A 181 -16.04 18.57 -23.11
CA PHE A 181 -17.05 19.48 -22.58
C PHE A 181 -16.56 20.93 -22.62
N ARG A 182 -17.44 21.85 -23.03
CA ARG A 182 -17.22 23.29 -22.93
C ARG A 182 -17.50 23.76 -21.51
N LEU A 183 -16.48 24.28 -20.83
CA LEU A 183 -16.53 24.75 -19.46
C LEU A 183 -16.63 26.29 -19.42
N ALA A 184 -17.66 26.80 -18.76
CA ALA A 184 -17.74 28.18 -18.33
C ALA A 184 -17.30 28.27 -16.86
N LEU A 185 -16.08 28.73 -16.61
CA LEU A 185 -15.47 28.80 -15.29
C LEU A 185 -15.35 30.25 -14.82
N SER A 186 -16.19 30.61 -13.87
CA SER A 186 -16.16 31.93 -13.22
C SER A 186 -15.26 31.92 -12.00
N CYS A 187 -14.87 33.08 -11.49
CA CYS A 187 -14.19 33.21 -10.20
C CYS A 187 -14.57 34.49 -9.46
N THR A 188 -14.46 34.46 -8.13
CA THR A 188 -14.64 35.66 -7.30
C THR A 188 -13.45 36.62 -7.46
N GLY A 189 -13.64 37.89 -7.09
CA GLY A 189 -12.58 38.89 -7.10
C GLY A 189 -11.41 38.52 -6.18
N GLU A 190 -11.66 37.82 -5.08
CA GLU A 190 -10.61 37.32 -4.18
C GLU A 190 -9.75 36.24 -4.83
N TYR A 191 -10.33 35.34 -5.63
CA TYR A 191 -9.57 34.35 -6.40
C TYR A 191 -8.64 35.08 -7.38
N THR A 192 -9.16 36.05 -8.11
CA THR A 192 -8.35 36.85 -9.04
C THR A 192 -7.25 37.63 -8.32
N ALA A 193 -7.54 38.20 -7.15
CA ALA A 193 -6.56 38.89 -6.32
C ALA A 193 -5.41 37.97 -5.89
N PHE A 194 -5.70 36.70 -5.53
CA PHE A 194 -4.68 35.70 -5.19
C PHE A 194 -3.67 35.49 -6.33
N PHE A 195 -4.15 35.43 -7.58
CA PHE A 195 -3.30 35.31 -8.77
C PHE A 195 -2.82 36.65 -9.36
N GLY A 196 -2.72 37.70 -8.53
CA GLY A 196 -2.13 38.98 -8.91
C GLY A 196 -3.11 40.02 -9.47
N GLY A 197 -4.41 39.81 -9.30
CA GLY A 197 -5.45 40.81 -9.56
C GLY A 197 -5.78 41.04 -11.04
N THR A 198 -5.33 40.15 -11.94
CA THR A 198 -5.56 40.28 -13.39
C THR A 198 -6.31 39.07 -13.93
N LYS A 199 -7.08 39.28 -15.02
CA LYS A 199 -7.76 38.17 -15.70
C LYS A 199 -6.78 37.10 -16.21
N ALA A 200 -5.61 37.52 -16.70
CA ALA A 200 -4.56 36.60 -17.15
C ALA A 200 -4.02 35.74 -15.99
N GLY A 201 -3.81 36.34 -14.81
CA GLY A 201 -3.41 35.61 -13.61
C GLY A 201 -4.45 34.58 -13.17
N ALA A 202 -5.73 34.97 -13.11
CA ALA A 202 -6.82 34.05 -12.78
C ALA A 202 -6.91 32.88 -13.79
N LEU A 203 -6.83 33.18 -15.10
CA LEU A 203 -6.80 32.15 -16.15
C LEU A 203 -5.60 31.22 -16.04
N ALA A 204 -4.44 31.72 -15.60
CA ALA A 204 -3.26 30.90 -15.40
C ALA A 204 -3.45 29.89 -14.27
N GLY A 205 -4.06 30.32 -13.14
CA GLY A 205 -4.45 29.43 -12.05
C GLY A 205 -5.47 28.39 -12.50
N MET A 206 -6.55 28.83 -13.17
CA MET A 206 -7.58 27.93 -13.73
C MET A 206 -6.98 26.88 -14.68
N ASN A 207 -6.08 27.30 -15.58
CA ASN A 207 -5.42 26.39 -16.51
C ASN A 207 -4.55 25.35 -15.79
N ALA A 208 -3.87 25.74 -14.71
CA ALA A 208 -3.02 24.83 -13.96
C ALA A 208 -3.85 23.74 -13.25
N THR A 209 -4.93 24.13 -12.57
CA THR A 209 -5.91 23.21 -11.98
C THR A 209 -6.49 22.26 -13.03
N LEU A 210 -7.00 22.79 -14.15
CA LEU A 210 -7.59 21.97 -15.20
C LEU A 210 -6.59 21.02 -15.86
N THR A 211 -5.30 21.34 -15.86
CA THR A 211 -4.26 20.44 -16.38
C THR A 211 -4.17 19.15 -15.56
N ARG A 212 -4.32 19.22 -14.23
CA ARG A 212 -4.35 18.04 -13.36
C ARG A 212 -5.67 17.30 -13.42
N VAL A 213 -6.78 18.03 -13.32
CA VAL A 213 -8.14 17.47 -13.39
C VAL A 213 -8.36 16.71 -14.70
N ASN A 214 -7.99 17.31 -15.83
CA ASN A 214 -8.09 16.65 -17.13
C ASN A 214 -7.16 15.42 -17.24
N GLY A 215 -6.02 15.40 -16.55
CA GLY A 215 -5.15 14.21 -16.50
C GLY A 215 -5.85 12.99 -15.88
N VAL A 216 -6.63 13.21 -14.80
CA VAL A 216 -7.43 12.15 -14.19
C VAL A 216 -8.67 11.81 -15.03
N PHE A 217 -9.38 12.81 -15.53
CA PHE A 217 -10.60 12.61 -16.32
C PHE A 217 -10.32 11.89 -17.65
N ASP A 218 -9.18 12.17 -18.27
CA ASP A 218 -8.72 11.45 -19.45
C ASP A 218 -8.48 9.97 -19.13
N ARG A 219 -7.67 9.70 -18.11
CA ARG A 219 -7.25 8.33 -17.73
C ARG A 219 -8.42 7.44 -17.32
N ASP A 220 -9.34 7.96 -16.51
CA ASP A 220 -10.39 7.15 -15.88
C ASP A 220 -11.73 7.21 -16.64
N LEU A 221 -12.01 8.33 -17.33
CA LEU A 221 -13.34 8.64 -17.88
C LEU A 221 -13.35 8.92 -19.40
N SER A 222 -12.19 8.98 -20.07
CA SER A 222 -12.10 9.43 -21.47
C SER A 222 -12.79 10.79 -21.71
N VAL A 223 -12.66 11.70 -20.73
CA VAL A 223 -13.30 13.02 -20.69
C VAL A 223 -12.26 14.12 -20.58
N LYS A 224 -12.52 15.26 -21.24
CA LYS A 224 -11.79 16.52 -21.06
C LYS A 224 -12.75 17.69 -20.92
N VAL A 225 -12.44 18.65 -20.05
CA VAL A 225 -13.11 19.96 -19.99
C VAL A 225 -12.21 21.04 -20.58
N VAL A 226 -12.78 21.96 -21.37
CA VAL A 226 -12.07 23.04 -22.07
C VAL A 226 -12.80 24.36 -21.84
N LEU A 227 -12.07 25.40 -21.41
CA LEU A 227 -12.60 26.74 -21.20
C LEU A 227 -13.09 27.35 -22.51
N ILE A 228 -14.28 27.93 -22.49
CA ILE A 228 -14.92 28.55 -23.65
C ILE A 228 -14.21 29.82 -24.15
N ALA A 229 -14.42 30.15 -25.43
CA ALA A 229 -13.81 31.29 -26.13
C ALA A 229 -13.89 32.64 -25.39
N ASN A 230 -15.01 32.90 -24.71
CA ASN A 230 -15.29 34.14 -23.98
C ASN A 230 -15.27 33.96 -22.44
N ASN A 231 -14.52 32.97 -21.92
CA ASN A 231 -14.45 32.73 -20.47
C ASN A 231 -13.91 33.95 -19.68
N ASP A 232 -13.09 34.78 -20.31
CA ASP A 232 -12.60 36.05 -19.76
C ASP A 232 -13.72 37.04 -19.39
N ALA A 233 -14.94 36.86 -19.92
CA ALA A 233 -16.11 37.67 -19.58
C ALA A 233 -16.66 37.41 -18.17
N VAL A 234 -16.39 36.22 -17.59
CA VAL A 234 -16.85 35.83 -16.24
C VAL A 234 -15.71 35.77 -15.23
N ILE A 235 -14.62 36.50 -15.50
CA ILE A 235 -13.52 36.69 -14.55
C ILE A 235 -13.59 38.10 -14.01
N TYR A 236 -13.75 38.20 -12.69
CA TYR A 236 -13.93 39.45 -11.97
C TYR A 236 -12.66 39.80 -11.19
N THR A 237 -12.22 41.05 -11.27
CA THR A 237 -10.96 41.52 -10.66
C THR A 237 -11.16 42.29 -9.36
N ASP A 238 -12.40 42.63 -9.02
CA ASP A 238 -12.75 43.45 -7.86
C ASP A 238 -13.90 42.78 -7.09
N ALA A 239 -13.59 42.31 -5.88
CA ALA A 239 -14.54 41.62 -5.01
C ALA A 239 -15.71 42.50 -4.56
N SER A 240 -15.62 43.83 -4.66
CA SER A 240 -16.72 44.73 -4.32
C SER A 240 -17.75 44.91 -5.44
N THR A 241 -17.41 44.49 -6.66
CA THR A 241 -18.25 44.67 -7.86
C THR A 241 -18.53 43.38 -8.62
N ASP A 242 -17.95 42.26 -8.18
CA ASP A 242 -18.30 40.96 -8.73
C ASP A 242 -19.76 40.60 -8.37
N PRO A 243 -20.39 39.66 -9.09
CA PRO A 243 -21.78 39.30 -8.87
C PRO A 243 -21.97 38.34 -7.69
N TYR A 244 -20.94 38.13 -6.87
CA TYR A 244 -20.90 37.10 -5.84
C TYR A 244 -21.00 37.71 -4.45
N SER A 245 -21.79 37.05 -3.60
CA SER A 245 -21.81 37.38 -2.19
C SER A 245 -20.43 37.11 -1.56
N ILE A 246 -20.11 37.85 -0.49
CA ILE A 246 -18.88 37.64 0.27
C ILE A 246 -18.72 36.17 0.71
N PRO A 247 -17.50 35.65 0.84
CA PRO A 247 -17.26 34.23 1.12
C PRO A 247 -18.06 33.62 2.26
N SER A 248 -18.24 34.33 3.38
CA SER A 248 -18.99 33.84 4.54
C SER A 248 -20.50 33.68 4.30
N VAL A 249 -21.04 34.29 3.25
CA VAL A 249 -22.44 34.20 2.84
C VAL A 249 -22.56 33.26 1.64
N GLY A 250 -21.72 33.45 0.63
CA GLY A 250 -21.75 32.68 -0.60
C GLY A 250 -21.50 31.19 -0.39
N ALA A 251 -20.53 30.85 0.45
CA ALA A 251 -20.18 29.48 0.80
C ALA A 251 -20.94 28.93 2.02
N ALA A 252 -21.90 29.65 2.60
CA ALA A 252 -22.57 29.21 3.83
C ALA A 252 -23.27 27.85 3.67
N ASP A 253 -23.34 27.07 4.76
CA ASP A 253 -24.15 25.85 4.82
C ASP A 253 -24.84 25.72 6.19
N PRO A 254 -26.20 25.62 6.24
CA PRO A 254 -27.13 25.73 5.11
C PRO A 254 -27.27 27.17 4.58
N GLY A 255 -27.71 27.29 3.34
CA GLY A 255 -28.21 28.57 2.78
C GLY A 255 -27.20 29.41 1.99
N GLY A 256 -26.09 28.84 1.52
CA GLY A 256 -25.13 29.52 0.66
C GLY A 256 -25.74 30.01 -0.65
N THR A 257 -25.33 31.20 -1.10
CA THR A 257 -25.92 31.87 -2.28
C THR A 257 -25.15 31.63 -3.58
N TRP A 258 -23.89 31.19 -3.50
CA TRP A 258 -23.01 31.10 -4.68
C TRP A 258 -23.55 30.20 -5.77
N GLY A 259 -24.24 29.11 -5.44
CA GLY A 259 -24.81 28.21 -6.44
C GLY A 259 -25.83 28.88 -7.37
N GLN A 260 -26.71 29.72 -6.82
CA GLN A 260 -27.67 30.48 -7.62
C GLN A 260 -27.00 31.65 -8.34
N GLU A 261 -26.07 32.34 -7.68
CA GLU A 261 -25.36 33.49 -8.23
C GLU A 261 -24.51 33.10 -9.45
N VAL A 262 -23.76 32.00 -9.38
CA VAL A 262 -22.97 31.51 -10.53
C VAL A 262 -23.88 31.03 -11.66
N GLN A 263 -24.94 30.28 -11.37
CA GLN A 263 -25.88 29.85 -12.41
C GLN A 263 -26.52 31.04 -13.12
N THR A 264 -26.90 32.08 -12.39
CA THR A 264 -27.49 33.31 -12.95
C THR A 264 -26.46 34.08 -13.77
N THR A 265 -25.24 34.22 -13.25
CA THR A 265 -24.13 34.92 -13.92
C THR A 265 -23.79 34.26 -15.25
N LEU A 266 -23.59 32.94 -15.26
CA LEU A 266 -23.27 32.20 -16.48
C LEU A 266 -24.44 32.24 -17.49
N THR A 267 -25.69 32.17 -17.01
CA THR A 267 -26.86 32.29 -17.88
C THR A 267 -26.92 33.66 -18.57
N ASN A 268 -26.65 34.74 -17.85
CA ASN A 268 -26.78 36.10 -18.37
C ASN A 268 -25.59 36.56 -19.22
N VAL A 269 -24.36 36.20 -18.81
CA VAL A 269 -23.13 36.68 -19.45
C VAL A 269 -22.71 35.77 -20.60
N ILE A 270 -22.78 34.46 -20.41
CA ILE A 270 -22.32 33.46 -21.40
C ILE A 270 -23.49 32.96 -22.24
N GLY A 271 -24.64 32.71 -21.62
CA GLY A 271 -25.80 32.12 -22.28
C GLY A 271 -25.75 30.59 -22.26
N ASN A 272 -26.87 29.97 -21.89
CA ASN A 272 -26.96 28.52 -21.67
C ASN A 272 -26.54 27.66 -22.87
N ALA A 273 -26.67 28.12 -24.11
CA ALA A 273 -26.26 27.33 -25.29
C ALA A 273 -24.73 27.20 -25.45
N ASN A 274 -23.97 28.07 -24.79
CA ASN A 274 -22.54 28.28 -25.08
C ASN A 274 -21.60 27.49 -24.16
N TYR A 275 -22.14 26.74 -23.21
CA TYR A 275 -21.36 25.88 -22.31
C TYR A 275 -22.11 24.60 -21.95
N ASP A 276 -21.38 23.58 -21.52
CA ASP A 276 -21.89 22.25 -21.22
C ASP A 276 -21.83 21.95 -19.72
N ILE A 277 -20.84 22.53 -19.05
CA ILE A 277 -20.60 22.51 -17.60
C ILE A 277 -20.19 23.92 -17.17
N GLY A 278 -20.69 24.39 -16.04
CA GLY A 278 -20.34 25.69 -15.46
C GLY A 278 -20.00 25.57 -13.99
N HIS A 279 -19.04 26.37 -13.55
CA HIS A 279 -18.45 26.24 -12.22
C HIS A 279 -17.90 27.60 -11.73
N LEU A 280 -17.80 27.78 -10.41
CA LEU A 280 -17.20 28.96 -9.76
C LEU A 280 -15.99 28.55 -8.92
N PHE A 281 -14.87 29.25 -9.08
CA PHE A 281 -13.75 29.19 -8.13
C PHE A 281 -13.79 30.37 -7.15
N GLY A 282 -13.90 30.05 -5.86
CA GLY A 282 -13.76 31.01 -4.77
C GLY A 282 -12.31 31.14 -4.31
N GLY A 283 -11.91 32.35 -3.90
CA GLY A 283 -10.58 32.58 -3.33
C GLY A 283 -10.45 32.19 -1.85
N SER A 284 -11.57 32.11 -1.13
CA SER A 284 -11.65 31.78 0.30
C SER A 284 -13.09 31.44 0.71
N GLY A 285 -13.32 31.03 1.96
CA GLY A 285 -14.66 30.74 2.50
C GLY A 285 -14.87 29.26 2.82
N GLY A 286 -14.20 28.37 2.07
CA GLY A 286 -14.18 26.94 2.34
C GLY A 286 -15.39 26.16 1.84
N GLY A 287 -15.08 25.02 1.20
CA GLY A 287 -16.01 23.98 0.83
C GLY A 287 -16.17 23.80 -0.68
N GLY A 288 -17.11 22.97 -1.05
CA GLY A 288 -17.51 22.74 -2.43
C GLY A 288 -18.99 22.36 -2.49
N ASN A 289 -19.65 22.68 -3.60
CA ASN A 289 -21.03 22.26 -3.81
C ASN A 289 -21.33 22.21 -5.30
N ALA A 290 -21.60 21.04 -5.83
CA ALA A 290 -22.05 20.86 -7.19
C ALA A 290 -23.49 21.36 -7.41
N ASN A 291 -24.30 21.47 -6.34
CA ASN A 291 -25.72 21.79 -6.30
C ASN A 291 -26.65 20.83 -7.09
N CYS A 292 -26.07 19.97 -7.93
CA CYS A 292 -26.74 18.93 -8.67
C CYS A 292 -25.76 17.83 -9.07
N ILE A 293 -26.23 16.58 -9.07
CA ILE A 293 -25.46 15.41 -9.51
C ILE A 293 -25.89 15.04 -10.93
N GLY A 294 -24.93 14.88 -11.84
CA GLY A 294 -25.17 14.45 -13.22
C GLY A 294 -25.82 15.50 -14.13
N CYS A 295 -25.86 16.76 -13.70
CA CYS A 295 -26.57 17.85 -14.35
C CYS A 295 -25.83 18.50 -15.52
N VAL A 296 -24.66 18.00 -15.94
CA VAL A 296 -24.03 18.46 -17.20
C VAL A 296 -25.02 18.42 -18.36
N CYS A 297 -24.90 19.40 -19.26
CA CYS A 297 -25.83 19.68 -20.36
C CYS A 297 -27.26 20.12 -19.96
N VAL A 298 -27.61 20.19 -18.68
CA VAL A 298 -28.98 20.54 -18.25
C VAL A 298 -29.09 22.03 -17.95
N ASN A 299 -29.88 22.75 -18.76
CA ASN A 299 -30.14 24.17 -18.53
C ASN A 299 -31.06 24.36 -17.30
N PRO A 300 -30.88 25.45 -16.53
CA PRO A 300 -31.81 25.79 -15.45
C PRO A 300 -33.20 26.10 -16.01
N THR A 301 -34.24 25.83 -15.22
CA THR A 301 -35.62 26.22 -15.50
C THR A 301 -36.17 27.02 -14.32
N SER A 302 -37.35 27.64 -14.47
CA SER A 302 -37.98 28.35 -13.35
C SER A 302 -38.32 27.43 -12.17
N SER A 303 -38.56 26.14 -12.41
CA SER A 303 -38.84 25.15 -11.35
C SER A 303 -37.58 24.49 -10.79
N VAL A 304 -36.50 24.43 -11.57
CA VAL A 304 -35.20 23.88 -11.15
C VAL A 304 -34.13 24.91 -11.54
N PRO A 305 -33.94 25.96 -10.72
CA PRO A 305 -33.10 27.10 -11.09
C PRO A 305 -31.60 26.82 -10.96
N LEU A 306 -31.21 25.72 -10.31
CA LEU A 306 -29.83 25.24 -10.18
C LEU A 306 -29.62 24.10 -11.19
N GLY A 307 -28.79 24.35 -12.21
CA GLY A 307 -28.54 23.41 -13.30
C GLY A 307 -27.04 23.25 -13.56
N LYS A 308 -26.65 22.99 -14.81
CA LYS A 308 -25.26 22.70 -15.18
C LYS A 308 -24.22 23.76 -14.78
N GLY A 309 -24.63 24.97 -14.42
CA GLY A 309 -23.76 26.10 -14.09
C GLY A 309 -23.83 26.54 -12.63
N SER A 310 -24.38 25.75 -11.71
CA SER A 310 -24.55 26.12 -10.29
C SER A 310 -23.44 25.63 -9.35
N ALA A 311 -22.40 24.98 -9.86
CA ALA A 311 -21.38 24.39 -8.99
C ALA A 311 -20.31 25.40 -8.55
N TYR A 312 -19.71 25.18 -7.39
CA TYR A 312 -18.52 25.92 -6.95
C TYR A 312 -17.54 25.08 -6.13
N THR A 313 -16.29 25.54 -6.11
CA THR A 313 -15.20 25.04 -5.28
C THR A 313 -14.48 26.23 -4.65
N SER A 314 -14.20 26.18 -3.34
CA SER A 314 -13.49 27.22 -2.62
C SER A 314 -12.63 26.68 -1.47
N PRO A 315 -11.37 27.09 -1.34
CA PRO A 315 -10.50 26.59 -0.28
C PRO A 315 -10.82 27.25 1.07
N SER A 316 -10.67 26.50 2.16
CA SER A 316 -10.87 27.03 3.52
C SER A 316 -9.65 27.77 4.07
N ASP A 317 -8.47 27.56 3.49
CA ASP A 317 -7.20 28.19 3.87
C ASP A 317 -6.82 29.39 3.00
N ALA A 318 -7.73 29.81 2.11
CA ALA A 318 -7.56 30.88 1.14
C ALA A 318 -6.40 30.67 0.14
N LYS A 319 -6.09 29.41 -0.19
CA LYS A 319 -5.10 29.04 -1.22
C LYS A 319 -5.74 28.19 -2.33
N PRO A 320 -6.30 28.81 -3.37
CA PRO A 320 -7.03 28.08 -4.42
C PRO A 320 -6.08 27.51 -5.49
N GLN A 321 -5.10 26.70 -5.06
CA GLN A 321 -4.11 26.03 -5.91
C GLN A 321 -3.50 24.82 -5.19
N GLY A 322 -2.84 23.94 -5.94
CA GLY A 322 -2.10 22.80 -5.40
C GLY A 322 -2.88 21.49 -5.51
N ASP A 323 -2.19 20.37 -5.30
CA ASP A 323 -2.75 19.02 -5.50
C ASP A 323 -4.02 18.77 -4.68
N THR A 324 -4.07 19.18 -3.42
CA THR A 324 -5.29 19.07 -2.60
C THR A 324 -6.44 19.91 -3.18
N PHE A 325 -6.19 21.12 -3.70
CA PHE A 325 -7.26 21.92 -4.31
C PHE A 325 -7.75 21.28 -5.61
N ASP A 326 -6.81 20.84 -6.45
CA ASP A 326 -7.11 20.33 -7.78
C ASP A 326 -7.78 18.95 -7.74
N ILE A 327 -7.31 18.04 -6.88
CA ILE A 327 -7.79 16.65 -6.80
C ILE A 327 -8.90 16.50 -5.77
N ASP A 328 -8.69 16.92 -4.52
CA ASP A 328 -9.68 16.64 -3.47
C ASP A 328 -10.93 17.52 -3.59
N PHE A 329 -10.81 18.73 -4.14
CA PHE A 329 -11.96 19.62 -4.28
C PHE A 329 -12.46 19.69 -5.71
N VAL A 330 -11.65 20.17 -6.66
CA VAL A 330 -12.16 20.47 -8.00
C VAL A 330 -12.58 19.18 -8.73
N ALA A 331 -11.74 18.14 -8.72
CA ALA A 331 -12.10 16.87 -9.34
C ALA A 331 -13.30 16.19 -8.65
N HIS A 332 -13.45 16.36 -7.33
CA HIS A 332 -14.61 15.87 -6.56
C HIS A 332 -15.91 16.55 -6.98
N GLU A 333 -15.96 17.89 -6.95
CA GLU A 333 -17.18 18.64 -7.29
C GLU A 333 -17.54 18.52 -8.78
N MET A 334 -16.54 18.52 -9.67
CA MET A 334 -16.79 18.20 -11.08
C MET A 334 -17.21 16.74 -11.28
N GLY A 335 -16.72 15.82 -10.46
CA GLY A 335 -17.16 14.43 -10.40
C GLY A 335 -18.66 14.30 -10.10
N HIS A 336 -19.18 15.10 -9.17
CA HIS A 336 -20.63 15.22 -8.94
C HIS A 336 -21.38 15.75 -10.16
N GLN A 337 -20.93 16.87 -10.74
CA GLN A 337 -21.57 17.43 -11.94
C GLN A 337 -21.65 16.39 -13.07
N LEU A 338 -20.60 15.57 -13.20
CA LEU A 338 -20.51 14.47 -14.16
C LEU A 338 -21.35 13.24 -13.80
N GLY A 339 -21.72 13.04 -12.54
CA GLY A 339 -22.71 12.03 -12.11
C GLY A 339 -22.31 11.11 -10.96
N GLY A 340 -21.11 11.28 -10.37
CA GLY A 340 -20.70 10.49 -9.21
C GLY A 340 -21.43 10.91 -7.93
N SER A 341 -21.81 9.94 -7.09
CA SER A 341 -22.19 10.19 -5.69
C SER A 341 -21.08 9.77 -4.74
N HIS A 342 -21.17 10.13 -3.46
CA HIS A 342 -20.11 9.79 -2.53
C HIS A 342 -19.98 8.28 -2.30
N THR A 343 -18.75 7.84 -2.04
CA THR A 343 -18.38 6.43 -1.87
C THR A 343 -18.16 6.00 -0.43
N PHE A 344 -17.95 6.94 0.49
CA PHE A 344 -17.62 6.66 1.89
C PHE A 344 -18.79 6.00 2.64
N SER A 345 -18.53 5.31 3.75
CA SER A 345 -19.55 4.70 4.62
C SER A 345 -19.59 5.30 6.02
N HIS A 346 -18.82 6.36 6.30
CA HIS A 346 -18.85 7.06 7.59
C HIS A 346 -20.26 7.57 7.96
N ALA A 347 -21.06 7.97 6.97
CA ALA A 347 -22.45 8.39 7.15
C ALA A 347 -23.34 7.75 6.06
N GLY A 348 -24.61 7.53 6.40
CA GLY A 348 -25.60 6.98 5.47
C GLY A 348 -26.29 8.09 4.69
N GLU A 349 -26.09 8.10 3.37
CA GLU A 349 -26.66 9.11 2.47
C GLU A 349 -27.87 8.61 1.66
N GLY A 350 -28.22 7.32 1.79
CA GLY A 350 -29.38 6.73 1.11
C GLY A 350 -29.24 6.57 -0.41
N THR A 351 -28.05 6.83 -0.97
CA THR A 351 -27.76 6.67 -2.40
C THR A 351 -27.49 5.22 -2.80
N GLY A 352 -27.14 4.36 -1.83
CA GLY A 352 -26.72 2.99 -2.09
C GLY A 352 -25.35 2.91 -2.74
N THR A 353 -24.47 3.89 -2.48
CA THR A 353 -23.13 3.98 -3.06
C THR A 353 -21.98 3.97 -2.05
N GLN A 354 -22.26 3.58 -0.81
CA GLN A 354 -21.32 3.63 0.31
C GLN A 354 -20.39 2.41 0.29
N TYR A 355 -19.52 2.30 -0.73
CA TYR A 355 -18.64 1.15 -1.01
C TYR A 355 -17.24 1.22 -0.37
N GLU A 356 -16.88 2.32 0.30
CA GLU A 356 -15.59 2.46 0.98
C GLU A 356 -15.73 2.58 2.50
N PRO A 357 -14.88 1.88 3.30
CA PRO A 357 -14.94 1.95 4.76
C PRO A 357 -14.55 3.34 5.27
N GLY A 358 -15.12 3.76 6.40
CA GLY A 358 -14.83 5.06 7.01
C GLY A 358 -15.06 6.22 6.05
N SER A 359 -14.10 7.14 5.99
CA SER A 359 -14.08 8.27 5.06
C SER A 359 -13.86 7.88 3.59
N GLY A 360 -13.46 6.65 3.31
CA GLY A 360 -12.92 6.23 2.01
C GLY A 360 -11.61 6.95 1.61
N SER A 361 -11.14 6.63 0.41
CA SER A 361 -9.82 7.00 -0.12
C SER A 361 -9.83 7.51 -1.57
N THR A 362 -10.89 7.26 -2.35
CA THR A 362 -10.96 7.72 -3.75
C THR A 362 -11.46 9.16 -3.88
N ILE A 363 -11.41 9.74 -5.10
CA ILE A 363 -11.81 11.13 -5.36
C ILE A 363 -13.23 11.45 -4.89
N MET A 364 -14.19 10.53 -5.04
CA MET A 364 -15.58 10.74 -4.60
C MET A 364 -15.81 10.34 -3.12
N ALA A 365 -14.75 10.03 -2.39
CA ALA A 365 -14.79 9.80 -0.95
C ALA A 365 -14.51 11.10 -0.18
N TYR A 366 -14.43 11.00 1.15
CA TYR A 366 -14.21 12.10 2.10
C TYR A 366 -12.85 11.96 2.83
N ALA A 367 -11.81 11.52 2.12
CA ALA A 367 -10.47 11.37 2.67
C ALA A 367 -10.03 12.65 3.40
N GLY A 368 -9.63 12.52 4.68
CA GLY A 368 -9.17 13.63 5.53
C GLY A 368 -10.25 14.55 6.11
N VAL A 369 -11.54 14.29 5.84
CA VAL A 369 -12.65 15.18 6.22
C VAL A 369 -13.28 14.80 7.56
N THR A 370 -13.43 13.50 7.82
CA THR A 370 -14.29 12.94 8.88
C THR A 370 -13.64 12.89 10.27
N ARG A 371 -12.34 13.19 10.36
CA ARG A 371 -11.50 13.20 11.57
C ARG A 371 -11.30 11.82 12.18
N ASN A 372 -12.35 11.29 12.82
CA ASN A 372 -12.27 10.06 13.62
C ASN A 372 -12.35 8.78 12.76
N TYR A 373 -12.76 8.92 11.49
CA TYR A 373 -12.93 7.82 10.56
C TYR A 373 -12.11 8.01 9.29
N ASP A 374 -11.08 8.86 9.33
CA ASP A 374 -10.24 9.15 8.17
C ASP A 374 -9.33 7.97 7.86
N VAL A 375 -9.55 7.37 6.69
CA VAL A 375 -8.73 6.29 6.15
C VAL A 375 -7.32 6.80 5.82
N GLN A 376 -7.25 8.03 5.33
CA GLN A 376 -6.04 8.78 4.99
C GLN A 376 -6.35 10.28 4.90
N SER A 377 -5.32 11.13 4.79
CA SER A 377 -5.46 12.59 4.84
C SER A 377 -5.96 13.27 3.56
N ASN A 378 -5.69 12.71 2.38
CA ASN A 378 -6.07 13.28 1.08
C ASN A 378 -6.53 12.15 0.15
N SER A 379 -7.27 12.44 -0.91
CA SER A 379 -7.73 11.41 -1.84
C SER A 379 -6.58 10.88 -2.69
N ASP A 380 -6.66 9.59 -3.03
CA ASP A 380 -5.89 9.06 -4.13
C ASP A 380 -6.50 9.57 -5.44
N ASP A 381 -5.65 9.94 -6.41
CA ASP A 381 -6.01 10.63 -7.65
C ASP A 381 -6.63 9.70 -8.71
N TYR A 382 -7.63 8.91 -8.32
CA TYR A 382 -8.42 8.05 -9.20
C TYR A 382 -9.89 7.95 -8.76
N PHE A 383 -10.76 7.62 -9.72
CA PHE A 383 -12.15 7.29 -9.48
C PHE A 383 -12.32 5.80 -9.19
N SER A 384 -13.11 5.47 -8.18
CA SER A 384 -13.55 4.09 -7.93
C SER A 384 -14.36 3.55 -9.12
N TYR A 385 -14.44 2.23 -9.27
CA TYR A 385 -15.35 1.57 -10.21
C TYR A 385 -16.77 2.11 -10.12
N GLY A 386 -17.30 2.28 -8.90
CA GLY A 386 -18.64 2.80 -8.67
C GLY A 386 -18.84 4.19 -9.29
N SER A 387 -17.89 5.09 -9.04
CA SER A 387 -17.92 6.45 -9.59
C SER A 387 -17.77 6.46 -11.12
N ILE A 388 -16.84 5.67 -11.67
CA ILE A 388 -16.68 5.53 -13.13
C ILE A 388 -17.99 5.05 -13.76
N ASN A 389 -18.60 4.00 -13.21
CA ASN A 389 -19.85 3.44 -13.72
C ASN A 389 -21.00 4.47 -13.70
N GLN A 390 -21.18 5.21 -12.59
CA GLN A 390 -22.22 6.23 -12.50
C GLN A 390 -22.02 7.37 -13.50
N ILE A 391 -20.79 7.89 -13.60
CA ILE A 391 -20.46 8.97 -14.53
C ILE A 391 -20.69 8.50 -15.97
N GLN A 392 -20.15 7.34 -16.36
CA GLN A 392 -20.30 6.83 -17.73
C GLN A 392 -21.77 6.59 -18.10
N ASN A 393 -22.58 6.07 -17.17
CA ASN A 393 -24.02 5.94 -17.37
C ASN A 393 -24.70 7.29 -17.63
N ASN A 394 -24.38 8.31 -16.84
CA ASN A 394 -24.92 9.65 -17.05
C ASN A 394 -24.50 10.22 -18.41
N LEU A 395 -23.25 9.99 -18.83
CA LEU A 395 -22.70 10.56 -20.06
C LEU A 395 -23.13 9.83 -21.34
N ALA A 396 -23.54 8.56 -21.27
CA ALA A 396 -23.89 7.75 -22.44
C ALA A 396 -24.97 8.39 -23.33
N GLY A 397 -25.94 9.10 -22.75
CA GLY A 397 -27.03 9.76 -23.47
C GLY A 397 -26.81 11.26 -23.76
N LYS A 398 -25.70 11.86 -23.31
CA LYS A 398 -25.47 13.31 -23.42
C LYS A 398 -24.88 13.65 -24.79
N THR A 399 -25.52 14.57 -25.49
CA THR A 399 -25.14 15.01 -26.85
C THR A 399 -24.49 16.39 -26.90
N CYS A 400 -24.48 17.14 -25.78
CA CYS A 400 -23.84 18.46 -25.75
C CYS A 400 -22.30 18.45 -25.89
N PRO A 401 -21.54 17.47 -25.36
CA PRO A 401 -20.09 17.49 -25.54
C PRO A 401 -19.71 17.11 -26.98
N VAL A 402 -18.57 17.65 -27.44
CA VAL A 402 -17.95 17.20 -28.69
C VAL A 402 -17.42 15.79 -28.47
N THR A 403 -17.89 14.83 -29.27
CA THR A 403 -17.47 13.43 -29.18
C THR A 403 -16.51 13.09 -30.33
N THR A 404 -15.31 12.62 -29.98
CA THR A 404 -14.30 12.14 -30.94
C THR A 404 -14.19 10.63 -30.83
N ALA A 405 -14.11 9.94 -31.97
CA ALA A 405 -13.92 8.49 -31.98
C ALA A 405 -12.50 8.12 -31.54
N ILE A 406 -12.39 7.12 -30.66
CA ILE A 406 -11.12 6.56 -30.21
C ILE A 406 -10.80 5.33 -31.07
N THR A 407 -9.59 5.29 -31.64
CA THR A 407 -9.13 4.13 -32.43
C THR A 407 -8.56 3.02 -31.54
N ASN A 408 -7.94 3.39 -30.42
CA ASN A 408 -7.43 2.48 -29.40
C ASN A 408 -8.54 1.51 -28.95
N ASN A 409 -8.21 0.23 -28.79
CA ASN A 409 -9.14 -0.73 -28.21
C ASN A 409 -9.12 -0.64 -26.69
N PRO A 410 -10.27 -0.85 -26.02
CA PRO A 410 -10.28 -0.95 -24.58
C PRO A 410 -9.54 -2.22 -24.11
N PRO A 411 -8.98 -2.23 -22.90
CA PRO A 411 -8.31 -3.41 -22.37
C PRO A 411 -9.32 -4.54 -22.17
N ILE A 412 -8.90 -5.78 -22.38
CA ILE A 412 -9.67 -6.98 -22.02
C ILE A 412 -9.33 -7.30 -20.57
N ILE A 413 -10.34 -7.39 -19.70
CA ILE A 413 -10.19 -7.63 -18.27
C ILE A 413 -11.04 -8.84 -17.87
N ASN A 414 -10.49 -9.71 -17.01
CA ASN A 414 -11.16 -10.89 -16.49
C ASN A 414 -10.85 -11.06 -15.00
N ALA A 415 -11.90 -11.06 -14.18
CA ALA A 415 -11.84 -11.13 -12.72
C ALA A 415 -11.71 -12.57 -12.19
N GLY A 416 -11.83 -13.58 -13.06
CA GLY A 416 -11.80 -14.99 -12.68
C GLY A 416 -13.19 -15.55 -12.38
N ALA A 417 -13.23 -16.72 -11.74
CA ALA A 417 -14.47 -17.41 -11.38
C ALA A 417 -15.03 -16.93 -10.03
N ASP A 418 -16.30 -17.20 -9.76
CA ASP A 418 -16.87 -17.01 -8.43
C ASP A 418 -16.41 -18.13 -7.46
N TYR A 419 -16.25 -17.80 -6.17
CA TYR A 419 -15.74 -18.74 -5.18
C TYR A 419 -16.57 -18.76 -3.89
N THR A 420 -16.68 -19.95 -3.30
CA THR A 420 -17.14 -20.12 -1.92
C THR A 420 -15.96 -20.39 -1.01
N ILE A 421 -15.75 -19.54 0.00
CA ILE A 421 -14.62 -19.59 0.93
C ILE A 421 -15.09 -19.83 2.38
N PRO A 422 -14.24 -20.37 3.27
CA PRO A 422 -14.57 -20.50 4.69
C PRO A 422 -14.59 -19.16 5.44
N ILE A 423 -15.30 -19.11 6.56
CA ILE A 423 -15.22 -17.98 7.50
C ILE A 423 -13.80 -17.80 8.07
N SER A 424 -13.48 -16.58 8.48
CA SER A 424 -12.27 -16.24 9.25
C SER A 424 -10.96 -16.69 8.59
N THR A 425 -10.89 -16.66 7.26
CA THR A 425 -9.75 -17.17 6.48
C THR A 425 -9.34 -16.14 5.41
N PRO A 426 -8.05 -15.81 5.26
CA PRO A 426 -7.60 -14.89 4.21
C PRO A 426 -7.72 -15.53 2.83
N PHE A 427 -7.85 -14.68 1.81
CA PHE A 427 -7.98 -15.11 0.42
C PHE A 427 -7.26 -14.16 -0.53
N VAL A 428 -7.03 -14.62 -1.76
CA VAL A 428 -6.34 -13.85 -2.80
C VAL A 428 -7.22 -13.75 -4.05
N LEU A 429 -7.45 -12.53 -4.52
CA LEU A 429 -8.13 -12.29 -5.79
C LEU A 429 -7.08 -12.26 -6.89
N THR A 430 -7.30 -13.01 -7.97
CA THR A 430 -6.39 -13.09 -9.12
C THR A 430 -7.19 -12.91 -10.39
N GLY A 431 -6.92 -11.82 -11.11
CA GLY A 431 -7.48 -11.59 -12.43
C GLY A 431 -6.41 -11.60 -13.51
N THR A 432 -6.83 -11.26 -14.72
CA THR A 432 -5.94 -11.08 -15.88
C THR A 432 -6.39 -9.87 -16.70
N GLY A 433 -5.46 -9.31 -17.46
CA GLY A 433 -5.75 -8.27 -18.42
C GLY A 433 -4.80 -8.29 -19.61
N SER A 434 -5.27 -7.79 -20.75
CA SER A 434 -4.48 -7.62 -21.96
C SER A 434 -4.95 -6.43 -22.78
N ASP A 435 -4.03 -5.80 -23.49
CA ASP A 435 -4.28 -4.66 -24.35
C ASP A 435 -3.75 -4.98 -25.75
N SER A 436 -4.57 -4.83 -26.79
CA SER A 436 -4.19 -5.26 -28.15
C SER A 436 -3.09 -4.41 -28.77
N GLU A 437 -2.94 -3.18 -28.31
CA GLU A 437 -1.95 -2.21 -28.74
C GLU A 437 -0.65 -2.30 -27.93
N GLY A 438 -0.64 -3.13 -26.87
CA GLY A 438 0.51 -3.32 -25.99
C GLY A 438 0.71 -2.18 -24.99
N ASN A 439 -0.33 -1.38 -24.72
CA ASN A 439 -0.29 -0.40 -23.64
C ASN A 439 -0.20 -1.12 -22.28
N SER A 440 0.45 -0.49 -21.31
CA SER A 440 0.62 -1.09 -19.99
C SER A 440 -0.63 -0.87 -19.13
N ILE A 441 -1.19 -1.98 -18.62
CA ILE A 441 -2.41 -1.94 -17.83
C ILE A 441 -2.09 -1.77 -16.34
N THR A 442 -2.83 -0.89 -15.67
CA THR A 442 -2.92 -0.86 -14.21
C THR A 442 -4.28 -1.37 -13.75
N TYR A 443 -4.28 -2.06 -12.60
CA TYR A 443 -5.39 -2.83 -12.07
C TYR A 443 -5.81 -2.31 -10.70
N THR A 444 -7.11 -2.25 -10.47
CA THR A 444 -7.71 -1.95 -9.16
C THR A 444 -8.75 -3.02 -8.84
N TRP A 445 -8.56 -3.71 -7.72
CA TRP A 445 -9.57 -4.59 -7.13
C TRP A 445 -10.36 -3.81 -6.09
N GLU A 446 -11.68 -3.75 -6.21
CA GLU A 446 -12.55 -3.01 -5.30
C GLU A 446 -13.73 -3.87 -4.85
N GLN A 447 -14.08 -3.77 -3.58
CA GLN A 447 -15.34 -4.34 -3.09
C GLN A 447 -16.48 -3.38 -3.46
N PHE A 448 -17.58 -3.93 -3.95
CA PHE A 448 -18.73 -3.18 -4.44
C PHE A 448 -20.02 -3.54 -3.67
N ASP A 449 -19.91 -3.53 -2.34
CA ASP A 449 -21.01 -3.77 -1.41
C ASP A 449 -21.33 -2.50 -0.63
N SER A 450 -22.46 -1.86 -0.91
CA SER A 450 -22.83 -0.62 -0.22
C SER A 450 -23.19 -0.88 1.23
N ALA A 451 -22.74 -0.01 2.13
CA ALA A 451 -23.28 0.06 3.48
C ALA A 451 -24.74 0.55 3.43
N ILE A 452 -25.58 -0.06 4.25
CA ILE A 452 -27.01 0.22 4.46
C ILE A 452 -27.26 0.55 5.93
N THR A 453 -26.58 -0.14 6.85
CA THR A 453 -26.75 0.06 8.31
C THR A 453 -25.42 0.30 9.04
N ALA A 454 -24.30 -0.10 8.46
CA ALA A 454 -22.98 -0.02 9.08
C ALA A 454 -22.30 1.36 8.84
N PHE A 455 -22.77 2.39 9.54
CA PHE A 455 -22.23 3.76 9.51
C PHE A 455 -21.50 4.15 10.81
N GLY A 456 -20.90 5.35 10.85
CA GLY A 456 -20.23 5.89 12.04
C GLY A 456 -19.09 4.98 12.51
N SER A 457 -19.09 4.59 13.78
CA SER A 457 -18.11 3.63 14.31
C SER A 457 -18.19 2.26 13.64
N ASN A 458 -19.33 1.88 13.07
CA ASN A 458 -19.51 0.60 12.37
C ASN A 458 -19.08 0.68 10.89
N SER A 459 -18.67 1.86 10.40
CA SER A 459 -18.14 2.03 9.05
C SER A 459 -16.75 1.41 8.88
N ILE A 460 -16.01 1.19 9.97
CA ILE A 460 -14.71 0.48 9.97
C ILE A 460 -14.89 -1.00 9.63
N ALA A 461 -13.80 -1.69 9.32
CA ALA A 461 -13.83 -3.13 9.07
C ALA A 461 -13.78 -3.92 10.39
N TYR A 462 -14.63 -4.94 10.52
CA TYR A 462 -14.59 -5.90 11.65
C TYR A 462 -15.24 -7.24 11.26
N PRO A 463 -14.87 -8.36 11.90
CA PRO A 463 -15.20 -9.69 11.37
C PRO A 463 -16.70 -10.00 11.24
N THR A 464 -17.51 -9.51 12.18
CA THR A 464 -18.96 -9.73 12.24
C THR A 464 -19.77 -8.60 11.60
N LYS A 465 -19.15 -7.75 10.78
CA LYS A 465 -19.83 -6.61 10.14
C LYS A 465 -20.99 -7.10 9.27
N PRO A 466 -22.24 -6.63 9.49
CA PRO A 466 -23.41 -7.19 8.82
C PRO A 466 -23.48 -6.83 7.33
N ASP A 467 -23.14 -5.59 6.96
CA ASP A 467 -23.24 -5.05 5.60
C ASP A 467 -22.11 -4.06 5.28
N GLY A 468 -22.04 -3.62 4.03
CA GLY A 468 -21.03 -2.66 3.56
C GLY A 468 -19.63 -3.24 3.39
N PRO A 469 -18.66 -2.35 3.12
CA PRO A 469 -17.32 -2.75 2.74
C PRO A 469 -16.52 -3.30 3.92
N MET A 470 -15.86 -4.42 3.65
CA MET A 470 -14.91 -5.13 4.49
C MET A 470 -13.46 -4.78 4.13
N PHE A 471 -13.22 -4.26 2.92
CA PHE A 471 -11.89 -3.92 2.39
C PHE A 471 -11.88 -2.53 1.78
N ARG A 472 -10.88 -1.72 2.11
CA ARG A 472 -10.68 -0.38 1.52
C ARG A 472 -10.32 -0.43 0.03
N SER A 473 -10.52 0.67 -0.68
CA SER A 473 -9.91 0.83 -2.01
C SER A 473 -8.41 1.16 -1.89
N LEU A 474 -7.65 0.85 -2.94
CA LEU A 474 -6.20 1.04 -3.02
C LEU A 474 -5.82 1.54 -4.43
N PRO A 475 -4.78 2.38 -4.57
CA PRO A 475 -4.34 2.90 -5.86
C PRO A 475 -4.10 1.82 -6.93
N PRO A 476 -4.30 2.13 -8.22
CA PRO A 476 -4.03 1.19 -9.30
C PRO A 476 -2.58 0.66 -9.29
N THR A 477 -2.40 -0.65 -9.43
CA THR A 477 -1.08 -1.31 -9.45
C THR A 477 -0.84 -2.07 -10.76
N THR A 478 0.38 -2.53 -11.02
CA THR A 478 0.66 -3.39 -12.19
C THR A 478 0.27 -4.85 -11.97
N SER A 479 -0.07 -5.24 -10.74
CA SER A 479 -0.45 -6.59 -10.38
C SER A 479 -1.96 -6.75 -10.45
N PRO A 480 -2.49 -7.74 -11.20
CA PRO A 480 -3.90 -8.10 -11.13
C PRO A 480 -4.22 -9.01 -9.92
N VAL A 481 -3.25 -9.20 -9.01
CA VAL A 481 -3.37 -10.02 -7.80
C VAL A 481 -3.48 -9.12 -6.58
N ARG A 482 -4.50 -9.34 -5.74
CA ARG A 482 -4.69 -8.65 -4.45
C ARG A 482 -5.00 -9.64 -3.33
N TYR A 483 -4.20 -9.59 -2.27
CA TYR A 483 -4.46 -10.32 -1.02
C TYR A 483 -5.49 -9.59 -0.17
N MET A 484 -6.38 -10.35 0.49
CA MET A 484 -7.48 -9.88 1.31
C MET A 484 -7.41 -10.51 2.72
N PRO A 485 -6.92 -9.80 3.76
CA PRO A 485 -6.29 -8.46 3.71
C PRO A 485 -4.87 -8.53 3.12
N ALA A 486 -4.14 -7.40 3.11
CA ALA A 486 -2.74 -7.35 2.67
C ALA A 486 -1.89 -8.52 3.25
N LEU A 487 -1.07 -9.15 2.40
CA LEU A 487 -0.24 -10.31 2.78
C LEU A 487 0.66 -10.00 3.98
N SER A 488 1.20 -8.78 4.07
CA SER A 488 1.99 -8.34 5.22
C SER A 488 1.22 -8.40 6.55
N SER A 489 -0.07 -8.06 6.56
CA SER A 489 -0.94 -8.22 7.73
C SER A 489 -1.13 -9.70 8.07
N VAL A 490 -1.35 -10.55 7.08
CA VAL A 490 -1.47 -12.01 7.28
C VAL A 490 -0.19 -12.61 7.87
N LEU A 491 0.99 -12.21 7.37
CA LEU A 491 2.29 -12.65 7.89
C LEU A 491 2.53 -12.22 9.35
N ASN A 492 1.94 -11.10 9.75
CA ASN A 492 1.92 -10.58 11.12
C ASN A 492 0.76 -11.12 11.96
N ASN A 493 0.07 -12.18 11.51
CA ASN A 493 -1.07 -12.81 12.19
C ASN A 493 -2.27 -11.87 12.41
N GLN A 494 -2.41 -10.84 11.57
CA GLN A 494 -3.49 -9.87 11.62
C GLN A 494 -4.44 -10.07 10.42
N LEU A 495 -5.58 -10.71 10.67
CA LEU A 495 -6.66 -10.86 9.68
C LEU A 495 -7.69 -9.72 9.73
N THR A 496 -7.49 -8.76 10.63
CA THR A 496 -8.32 -7.57 10.79
C THR A 496 -7.44 -6.39 11.13
N THR A 497 -7.59 -5.33 10.36
CA THR A 497 -7.08 -3.99 10.60
C THR A 497 -8.27 -3.04 10.71
N THR A 498 -8.02 -1.76 10.96
CA THR A 498 -9.09 -0.74 10.98
C THR A 498 -9.89 -0.70 9.66
N TRP A 499 -9.25 -0.99 8.52
CA TRP A 499 -9.82 -0.75 7.18
C TRP A 499 -10.00 -2.00 6.33
N GLU A 500 -9.49 -3.15 6.78
CA GLU A 500 -9.62 -4.43 6.09
C GLU A 500 -9.88 -5.56 7.08
N SER A 501 -10.83 -6.46 6.80
CA SER A 501 -11.10 -7.62 7.66
C SER A 501 -11.67 -8.79 6.87
N VAL A 502 -11.27 -10.02 7.22
CA VAL A 502 -11.97 -11.23 6.77
C VAL A 502 -13.28 -11.39 7.55
N SER A 503 -14.33 -11.91 6.91
CA SER A 503 -15.61 -12.09 7.61
C SER A 503 -15.63 -13.37 8.46
N SER A 504 -16.12 -13.27 9.69
CA SER A 504 -16.37 -14.41 10.59
C SER A 504 -17.83 -14.90 10.55
N ILE A 505 -18.65 -14.32 9.68
CA ILE A 505 -20.05 -14.70 9.46
C ILE A 505 -20.28 -15.02 7.98
N ALA A 506 -21.38 -15.70 7.67
CA ALA A 506 -21.75 -15.94 6.28
C ALA A 506 -22.09 -14.60 5.59
N LYS A 507 -21.53 -14.38 4.40
CA LYS A 507 -21.73 -13.16 3.62
C LYS A 507 -21.41 -13.40 2.14
N THR A 508 -22.15 -12.76 1.26
CA THR A 508 -21.76 -12.62 -0.15
C THR A 508 -21.08 -11.27 -0.33
N MET A 509 -19.86 -11.27 -0.86
CA MET A 509 -19.09 -10.06 -1.17
C MET A 509 -18.92 -9.95 -2.68
N ASN A 510 -19.19 -8.78 -3.22
CA ASN A 510 -19.05 -8.48 -4.65
C ASN A 510 -17.74 -7.74 -4.89
N PHE A 511 -16.90 -8.24 -5.78
CA PHE A 511 -15.65 -7.60 -6.16
C PHE A 511 -15.63 -7.25 -7.65
N THR A 512 -14.98 -6.15 -7.98
CA THR A 512 -14.75 -5.72 -9.37
C THR A 512 -13.28 -5.48 -9.60
N LEU A 513 -12.76 -6.01 -10.71
CA LEU A 513 -11.45 -5.70 -11.25
C LEU A 513 -11.59 -4.65 -12.34
N THR A 514 -11.02 -3.47 -12.12
CA THR A 514 -10.93 -2.40 -13.11
C THR A 514 -9.53 -2.36 -13.71
N GLY A 515 -9.45 -2.46 -15.03
CA GLY A 515 -8.22 -2.24 -15.79
C GLY A 515 -8.22 -0.90 -16.50
N ARG A 516 -7.12 -0.15 -16.39
CA ARG A 516 -6.85 1.10 -17.10
C ARG A 516 -5.72 0.83 -18.09
N ASP A 517 -5.95 1.06 -19.39
CA ASP A 517 -4.93 0.79 -20.42
C ASP A 517 -3.75 1.77 -20.37
N ASN A 518 -3.91 2.91 -19.70
CA ASN A 518 -2.94 4.00 -19.71
C ASN A 518 -2.50 4.40 -21.13
N ALA A 519 -3.39 4.28 -22.13
CA ALA A 519 -3.12 4.69 -23.51
C ALA A 519 -2.92 6.22 -23.60
N PRO A 520 -2.44 6.78 -24.74
CA PRO A 520 -2.18 8.22 -24.84
C PRO A 520 -3.45 9.03 -24.52
N ALA A 521 -3.27 10.28 -24.09
CA ALA A 521 -4.40 11.15 -23.83
C ALA A 521 -5.28 11.32 -25.09
N GLY A 522 -6.58 11.47 -24.88
CA GLY A 522 -7.59 11.40 -25.91
C GLY A 522 -7.95 9.97 -26.33
N THR A 523 -7.23 8.94 -25.85
CA THR A 523 -7.41 7.55 -26.27
C THR A 523 -7.41 6.53 -25.13
N ALA A 524 -7.13 6.98 -23.89
CA ALA A 524 -7.18 6.15 -22.69
C ALA A 524 -8.59 5.62 -22.45
N GLN A 525 -8.69 4.35 -22.07
CA GLN A 525 -9.94 3.65 -21.81
C GLN A 525 -9.83 2.73 -20.59
N THR A 526 -10.98 2.47 -19.98
CA THR A 526 -11.13 1.55 -18.85
C THR A 526 -12.09 0.42 -19.19
N ASN A 527 -11.83 -0.76 -18.63
CA ASN A 527 -12.76 -1.88 -18.73
C ASN A 527 -12.77 -2.66 -17.41
N THR A 528 -13.86 -3.39 -17.14
CA THR A 528 -14.06 -4.06 -15.86
C THR A 528 -14.69 -5.43 -15.98
N ASP A 529 -14.34 -6.28 -15.02
CA ASP A 529 -15.00 -7.55 -14.82
C ASP A 529 -15.29 -7.79 -13.34
N ALA A 530 -16.37 -8.50 -13.03
CA ALA A 530 -16.85 -8.70 -11.68
C ALA A 530 -16.76 -10.17 -11.27
N MET A 531 -16.52 -10.41 -9.98
CA MET A 531 -16.58 -11.75 -9.39
C MET A 531 -17.28 -11.69 -8.03
N VAL A 532 -17.79 -12.83 -7.59
CA VAL A 532 -18.47 -13.01 -6.31
C VAL A 532 -17.67 -13.94 -5.40
N VAL A 533 -17.50 -13.52 -4.15
CA VAL A 533 -16.93 -14.34 -3.07
C VAL A 533 -18.00 -14.58 -2.01
N THR A 534 -18.44 -15.83 -1.88
CA THR A 534 -19.39 -16.25 -0.85
C THR A 534 -18.66 -16.86 0.35
N VAL A 535 -18.72 -16.19 1.49
CA VAL A 535 -18.23 -16.71 2.77
C VAL A 535 -19.26 -17.68 3.35
N SER A 536 -18.86 -18.94 3.53
CA SER A 536 -19.71 -19.98 4.11
C SER A 536 -19.44 -20.17 5.59
N ALA A 537 -20.48 -20.06 6.42
CA ALA A 537 -20.41 -20.42 7.85
C ALA A 537 -20.34 -21.94 8.09
N SER A 538 -20.45 -22.79 7.06
CA SER A 538 -20.36 -24.25 7.20
C SER A 538 -18.92 -24.77 7.27
N ALA A 539 -17.92 -23.92 7.01
CA ALA A 539 -16.52 -24.28 6.98
C ALA A 539 -15.63 -23.14 7.52
N GLY A 540 -14.48 -23.50 8.09
CA GLY A 540 -13.50 -22.56 8.61
C GLY A 540 -13.46 -22.46 10.15
N PRO A 541 -12.45 -21.77 10.70
CA PRO A 541 -11.31 -21.17 9.99
C PRO A 541 -10.34 -22.22 9.42
N PHE A 542 -9.77 -21.95 8.23
CA PHE A 542 -8.67 -22.75 7.70
C PHE A 542 -7.34 -22.18 8.22
N ALA A 543 -6.53 -22.98 8.91
CA ALA A 543 -5.32 -22.47 9.57
C ALA A 543 -4.22 -23.53 9.63
N VAL A 544 -2.97 -23.12 9.35
CA VAL A 544 -1.81 -23.99 9.58
C VAL A 544 -1.57 -24.09 11.08
N THR A 545 -1.49 -25.31 11.61
CA THR A 545 -1.35 -25.58 13.05
C THR A 545 0.08 -26.00 13.44
N SER A 546 0.89 -26.43 12.48
CA SER A 546 2.30 -26.77 12.67
C SER A 546 3.24 -25.58 12.37
N GLN A 547 4.52 -25.73 12.73
CA GLN A 547 5.57 -24.72 12.52
C GLN A 547 5.25 -23.36 13.14
N ASN A 548 4.62 -23.41 14.31
CA ASN A 548 4.13 -22.26 15.06
C ASN A 548 4.83 -22.12 16.43
N VAL A 549 5.96 -22.79 16.63
CA VAL A 549 6.76 -22.68 17.86
C VAL A 549 8.16 -22.18 17.54
N ASP A 550 8.81 -21.60 18.54
CA ASP A 550 10.19 -21.14 18.43
C ASP A 550 11.18 -22.30 18.23
N ASN A 551 12.38 -21.95 17.75
CA ASN A 551 13.54 -22.83 17.61
C ASN A 551 13.38 -23.99 16.63
N ILE A 552 12.49 -23.86 15.64
CA ILE A 552 12.39 -24.84 14.56
C ILE A 552 13.54 -24.61 13.57
N GLY A 553 14.39 -25.63 13.43
CA GLY A 553 15.43 -25.72 12.42
C GLY A 553 15.33 -27.04 11.67
N TRP A 554 14.98 -26.98 10.39
CA TRP A 554 14.85 -28.15 9.52
C TRP A 554 16.13 -28.42 8.74
N GLU A 555 16.55 -29.67 8.71
CA GLU A 555 17.65 -30.10 7.86
C GLU A 555 17.19 -30.18 6.39
N LYS A 556 18.05 -29.77 5.46
CA LYS A 556 17.82 -29.93 4.03
C LYS A 556 17.79 -31.42 3.68
N GLY A 557 16.83 -31.86 2.85
CA GLY A 557 16.66 -33.28 2.54
C GLY A 557 15.92 -34.10 3.60
N SER A 558 15.52 -33.50 4.73
CA SER A 558 14.76 -34.19 5.77
C SER A 558 13.27 -34.25 5.45
N THR A 559 12.56 -35.21 6.07
CA THR A 559 11.10 -35.29 6.03
C THR A 559 10.50 -34.56 7.21
N GLN A 560 9.43 -33.79 6.98
CA GLN A 560 8.76 -33.00 8.00
C GLN A 560 7.25 -33.20 7.92
N THR A 561 6.56 -33.14 9.05
CA THR A 561 5.09 -33.20 9.07
C THR A 561 4.52 -31.80 9.20
N VAL A 562 3.61 -31.47 8.28
CA VAL A 562 2.85 -30.21 8.27
C VAL A 562 1.40 -30.54 8.59
N THR A 563 0.79 -29.82 9.53
CA THR A 563 -0.60 -30.01 9.95
C THR A 563 -1.40 -28.72 9.83
N TRP A 564 -2.71 -28.85 9.57
CA TRP A 564 -3.63 -27.74 9.47
C TRP A 564 -5.03 -28.11 9.93
N SER A 565 -5.79 -27.10 10.35
CA SER A 565 -7.21 -27.24 10.69
C SER A 565 -8.05 -27.25 9.42
N VAL A 566 -8.57 -28.42 9.04
CA VAL A 566 -9.44 -28.56 7.86
C VAL A 566 -10.78 -27.85 8.06
N ASN A 567 -11.43 -28.02 9.23
CA ASN A 567 -12.70 -27.38 9.58
C ASN A 567 -13.74 -27.40 8.45
N ASN A 568 -14.05 -28.59 7.92
CA ASN A 568 -14.98 -28.84 6.81
C ASN A 568 -14.63 -28.18 5.46
N THR A 569 -13.48 -27.53 5.33
CA THR A 569 -13.12 -26.86 4.07
C THR A 569 -12.96 -27.81 2.90
N SER A 570 -12.65 -29.09 3.14
CA SER A 570 -12.62 -30.14 2.12
C SER A 570 -13.96 -30.40 1.42
N THR A 571 -15.07 -29.91 1.99
CA THR A 571 -16.41 -29.99 1.39
C THR A 571 -16.73 -28.82 0.45
N LEU A 572 -15.92 -27.75 0.46
CA LEU A 572 -16.10 -26.62 -0.44
C LEU A 572 -15.69 -26.99 -1.87
N PRO A 573 -16.33 -26.42 -2.91
CA PRO A 573 -15.93 -26.64 -4.30
C PRO A 573 -14.44 -26.30 -4.52
N GLY A 574 -13.72 -27.21 -5.18
CA GLY A 574 -12.30 -27.02 -5.50
C GLY A 574 -11.33 -27.22 -4.33
N SER A 575 -11.81 -27.69 -3.17
CA SER A 575 -11.04 -27.77 -1.92
C SER A 575 -10.77 -29.17 -1.38
N THR A 576 -11.03 -30.22 -2.16
CA THR A 576 -10.74 -31.61 -1.77
C THR A 576 -9.25 -31.88 -1.61
N ASN A 577 -8.42 -31.11 -2.33
CA ASN A 577 -6.98 -31.22 -2.34
C ASN A 577 -6.32 -29.84 -2.11
N VAL A 578 -5.12 -29.86 -1.54
CA VAL A 578 -4.29 -28.69 -1.24
C VAL A 578 -2.90 -28.81 -1.83
N ASN A 579 -2.25 -27.66 -2.01
CA ASN A 579 -0.82 -27.51 -2.25
C ASN A 579 -0.16 -26.96 -0.99
N ILE A 580 1.04 -27.45 -0.70
CA ILE A 580 1.89 -26.98 0.40
C ILE A 580 3.13 -26.36 -0.22
N LYS A 581 3.36 -25.08 0.06
CA LYS A 581 4.47 -24.29 -0.50
C LYS A 581 5.38 -23.75 0.59
N LEU A 582 6.65 -23.60 0.27
CA LEU A 582 7.70 -23.04 1.12
C LEU A 582 8.15 -21.68 0.59
N SER A 583 8.29 -20.75 1.52
CA SER A 583 8.97 -19.47 1.37
C SER A 583 10.32 -19.52 2.11
N LEU A 584 11.35 -18.92 1.51
CA LEU A 584 12.66 -18.69 2.15
C LEU A 584 12.90 -17.21 2.50
N ASP A 585 11.95 -16.32 2.19
CA ASP A 585 12.09 -14.86 2.22
C ASP A 585 11.14 -14.18 3.22
N GLY A 586 10.68 -14.90 4.24
CA GLY A 586 9.75 -14.41 5.25
C GLY A 586 8.29 -14.44 4.83
N GLY A 587 7.99 -14.97 3.65
CA GLY A 587 6.64 -15.11 3.11
C GLY A 587 6.28 -14.06 2.06
N LEU A 588 7.27 -13.35 1.51
CA LEU A 588 7.09 -12.43 0.38
C LEU A 588 6.76 -13.21 -0.89
N THR A 589 7.39 -14.38 -1.08
CA THR A 589 7.11 -15.30 -2.19
C THR A 589 7.06 -16.75 -1.70
N PHE A 590 6.34 -17.61 -2.43
CA PHE A 590 6.22 -19.06 -2.14
C PHE A 590 6.54 -19.92 -3.39
N PRO A 591 7.78 -19.86 -3.92
CA PRO A 591 8.13 -20.50 -5.19
C PRO A 591 8.34 -22.02 -5.10
N ILE A 592 8.61 -22.56 -3.90
CA ILE A 592 8.96 -23.97 -3.72
C ILE A 592 7.71 -24.75 -3.37
N ILE A 593 7.32 -25.71 -4.21
CA ILE A 593 6.22 -26.64 -3.93
C ILE A 593 6.78 -27.85 -3.17
N LEU A 594 6.28 -28.07 -1.96
CA LEU A 594 6.67 -29.19 -1.10
C LEU A 594 5.77 -30.42 -1.31
N ALA A 595 4.48 -30.18 -1.52
CA ALA A 595 3.50 -31.16 -1.94
C ALA A 595 2.45 -30.48 -2.82
N ALA A 596 2.02 -31.16 -3.89
CA ALA A 596 0.96 -30.68 -4.77
C ALA A 596 -0.18 -31.68 -4.79
N ASN A 597 -1.41 -31.18 -4.85
CA ASN A 597 -2.62 -31.99 -4.98
C ASN A 597 -2.75 -33.10 -3.91
N THR A 598 -2.28 -32.87 -2.69
CA THR A 598 -2.51 -33.80 -1.57
C THR A 598 -3.91 -33.59 -0.98
N LEU A 599 -4.46 -34.57 -0.27
CA LEU A 599 -5.78 -34.48 0.33
C LEU A 599 -5.85 -33.34 1.36
N ASN A 600 -6.99 -32.66 1.41
CA ASN A 600 -7.29 -31.69 2.45
C ASN A 600 -7.82 -32.41 3.71
N ASP A 601 -6.97 -33.21 4.36
CA ASP A 601 -7.33 -34.06 5.50
C ASP A 601 -6.65 -33.67 6.83
N GLY A 602 -5.79 -32.65 6.81
CA GLY A 602 -5.24 -31.98 7.98
C GLY A 602 -3.80 -32.32 8.30
N SER A 603 -3.16 -33.22 7.57
CA SER A 603 -1.75 -33.57 7.77
C SER A 603 -1.09 -34.09 6.50
N GLU A 604 0.15 -33.68 6.24
CA GLU A 604 0.98 -34.21 5.15
C GLU A 604 2.43 -34.35 5.60
N THR A 605 3.12 -35.40 5.13
CA THR A 605 4.56 -35.56 5.33
C THR A 605 5.29 -35.14 4.06
N ILE A 606 6.00 -34.01 4.16
CA ILE A 606 6.73 -33.41 3.05
C ILE A 606 8.22 -33.79 3.10
N LEU A 607 8.88 -33.75 1.94
CA LEU A 607 10.33 -33.82 1.82
C LEU A 607 10.88 -32.41 1.56
N ILE A 608 11.78 -31.93 2.42
CA ILE A 608 12.46 -30.66 2.21
C ILE A 608 13.52 -30.86 1.11
N PRO A 609 13.50 -30.09 0.00
CA PRO A 609 14.51 -30.22 -1.04
C PRO A 609 15.93 -30.05 -0.49
N SER A 610 16.89 -30.81 -1.00
CA SER A 610 18.30 -30.69 -0.58
C SER A 610 19.03 -29.53 -1.27
N ASN A 611 18.52 -29.10 -2.43
CA ASN A 611 19.11 -28.12 -3.34
C ASN A 611 18.53 -26.70 -3.21
N ILE A 612 17.98 -26.36 -2.04
CA ILE A 612 17.52 -25.00 -1.72
C ILE A 612 18.53 -24.28 -0.84
N ASP A 613 18.50 -22.95 -0.88
CA ASP A 613 19.30 -22.12 -0.01
C ASP A 613 18.86 -22.28 1.45
N ALA A 614 19.82 -22.19 2.36
CA ALA A 614 19.52 -22.13 3.78
C ALA A 614 18.91 -20.75 4.11
N SER A 615 17.89 -20.72 4.98
CA SER A 615 17.25 -19.48 5.42
C SER A 615 16.79 -19.58 6.86
N THR A 616 16.85 -18.46 7.58
CA THR A 616 16.41 -18.33 8.98
C THR A 616 14.98 -17.82 9.11
N ASN A 617 14.34 -17.46 7.99
CA ASN A 617 13.03 -16.79 7.96
C ASN A 617 12.09 -17.47 6.95
N CYS A 618 11.84 -18.76 7.12
CA CYS A 618 10.97 -19.54 6.26
C CYS A 618 9.50 -19.45 6.70
N ARG A 619 8.58 -19.55 5.74
CA ARG A 619 7.12 -19.68 5.99
C ARG A 619 6.54 -20.80 5.13
N ILE A 620 5.46 -21.42 5.62
CA ILE A 620 4.68 -22.42 4.90
C ILE A 620 3.33 -21.81 4.55
N LEU A 621 2.93 -21.94 3.29
CA LEU A 621 1.59 -21.60 2.81
C LEU A 621 0.89 -22.88 2.36
N ILE A 622 -0.36 -23.04 2.81
CA ILE A 622 -1.26 -24.08 2.34
C ILE A 622 -2.44 -23.40 1.63
N GLU A 623 -2.70 -23.84 0.40
CA GLU A 623 -3.80 -23.35 -0.44
C GLU A 623 -4.53 -24.53 -1.08
N PRO A 624 -5.85 -24.44 -1.32
CA PRO A 624 -6.58 -25.40 -2.14
C PRO A 624 -6.13 -25.37 -3.61
N VAL A 625 -6.30 -26.49 -4.31
CA VAL A 625 -5.93 -26.60 -5.73
C VAL A 625 -6.81 -25.73 -6.64
N SER A 626 -8.07 -25.50 -6.28
CA SER A 626 -9.03 -24.77 -7.14
C SER A 626 -9.96 -23.85 -6.35
N ASN A 627 -9.44 -23.21 -5.31
CA ASN A 627 -10.12 -22.19 -4.52
C ASN A 627 -9.12 -21.08 -4.15
N ILE A 628 -9.58 -19.96 -3.60
CA ILE A 628 -8.79 -18.72 -3.42
C ILE A 628 -8.37 -18.43 -1.98
N TYR A 629 -8.88 -19.18 -1.00
CA TYR A 629 -8.46 -19.02 0.39
C TYR A 629 -7.11 -19.70 0.63
N TYR A 630 -6.38 -19.25 1.65
CA TYR A 630 -5.10 -19.87 2.01
C TYR A 630 -4.84 -19.72 3.52
N ALA A 631 -3.83 -20.42 4.01
CA ALA A 631 -3.33 -20.24 5.36
C ALA A 631 -1.80 -20.22 5.36
N VAL A 632 -1.22 -19.41 6.24
CA VAL A 632 0.23 -19.36 6.47
C VAL A 632 0.47 -19.72 7.93
N ASN A 633 1.57 -20.42 8.22
CA ASN A 633 1.99 -20.66 9.59
C ASN A 633 2.27 -19.32 10.32
N SER A 634 2.05 -19.28 11.63
CA SER A 634 2.04 -18.02 12.40
C SER A 634 3.44 -17.51 12.78
N ASN A 635 4.43 -18.40 12.86
CA ASN A 635 5.80 -18.06 13.26
C ASN A 635 6.80 -18.45 12.17
N PRO A 636 7.84 -17.64 11.90
CA PRO A 636 8.91 -18.05 10.99
C PRO A 636 9.74 -19.20 11.58
N PHE A 637 10.34 -20.02 10.72
CA PHE A 637 11.27 -21.08 11.12
C PHE A 637 12.52 -21.10 10.23
N ALA A 638 13.53 -21.89 10.58
CA ALA A 638 14.75 -22.01 9.79
C ALA A 638 14.83 -23.31 8.99
N VAL A 639 15.45 -23.26 7.83
CA VAL A 639 15.85 -24.40 7.00
C VAL A 639 17.35 -24.33 6.74
N GLY A 640 18.06 -25.43 6.95
CA GLY A 640 19.51 -25.50 6.84
C GLY A 640 20.26 -24.95 8.05
N TYR A 641 19.58 -24.66 9.16
CA TYR A 641 20.17 -24.20 10.41
C TYR A 641 19.66 -25.01 11.59
N THR A 642 20.51 -25.27 12.58
CA THR A 642 20.08 -25.63 13.93
C THR A 642 19.83 -24.35 14.72
N VAL A 643 18.66 -24.24 15.35
CA VAL A 643 18.27 -23.06 16.11
C VAL A 643 18.32 -23.38 17.60
N SER A 644 18.95 -22.52 18.39
CA SER A 644 18.89 -22.63 19.84
C SER A 644 18.62 -21.28 20.50
N THR A 645 17.76 -21.27 21.52
CA THR A 645 17.49 -20.08 22.33
C THR A 645 17.99 -20.30 23.75
N SER A 646 18.71 -19.33 24.29
CA SER A 646 19.18 -19.31 25.67
C SER A 646 18.71 -18.04 26.38
N CYS A 647 18.06 -18.19 27.52
CA CYS A 647 17.56 -17.05 28.30
C CYS A 647 18.35 -16.87 29.60
N SER A 648 18.55 -15.63 30.02
CA SER A 648 19.22 -15.29 31.28
C SER A 648 18.53 -14.10 31.94
N THR A 649 18.41 -14.14 33.27
CA THR A 649 17.80 -13.06 34.07
C THR A 649 18.88 -12.23 34.74
N TYR A 650 18.77 -10.91 34.61
CA TYR A 650 19.66 -9.92 35.18
C TYR A 650 18.87 -9.03 36.13
N ASN A 651 19.28 -8.98 37.39
CA ASN A 651 18.58 -8.22 38.43
C ASN A 651 19.13 -6.79 38.49
N PHE A 652 18.23 -5.81 38.52
CA PHE A 652 18.57 -4.44 38.89
C PHE A 652 18.63 -4.33 40.42
N GLU A 653 19.30 -3.28 40.91
CA GLU A 653 19.25 -2.93 42.32
C GLU A 653 17.79 -2.63 42.73
N GLY A 654 17.31 -3.23 43.82
CA GLY A 654 15.97 -2.98 44.39
C GLY A 654 16.03 -2.27 45.74
N GLY A 655 14.87 -2.03 46.34
CA GLY A 655 14.74 -1.40 47.65
C GLY A 655 14.95 0.12 47.65
N TYR A 656 14.73 0.80 46.53
CA TYR A 656 14.93 2.25 46.41
C TYR A 656 13.61 2.98 46.13
N SER A 657 13.56 4.25 46.53
CA SER A 657 12.37 5.08 46.33
C SER A 657 12.14 5.35 44.83
N THR A 658 10.88 5.44 44.43
CA THR A 658 10.44 5.83 43.07
C THR A 658 10.74 7.30 42.72
N GLY A 659 11.22 8.09 43.69
CA GLY A 659 11.62 9.48 43.51
C GLY A 659 10.46 10.45 43.75
N ASN A 660 10.72 11.74 43.53
CA ASN A 660 9.72 12.80 43.66
C ASN A 660 10.05 13.93 42.66
N GLY A 661 9.45 13.91 41.48
CA GLY A 661 9.64 14.97 40.47
C GLY A 661 9.88 14.47 39.04
N SER A 662 10.28 15.41 38.16
CA SER A 662 10.33 15.17 36.71
C SER A 662 11.51 14.32 36.22
N THR A 663 12.47 13.99 37.09
CA THR A 663 13.71 13.26 36.75
C THR A 663 13.59 11.75 37.02
N PHE A 664 14.07 10.95 36.08
CA PHE A 664 14.13 9.49 36.24
C PHE A 664 15.27 9.07 37.18
N ILE A 665 14.94 8.22 38.16
CA ILE A 665 15.93 7.42 38.88
C ILE A 665 16.27 6.22 38.01
N SER A 666 17.56 6.03 37.74
CA SER A 666 18.05 4.99 36.84
C SER A 666 18.90 3.97 37.60
N LYS A 667 18.65 2.68 37.38
CA LYS A 667 19.47 1.56 37.84
C LYS A 667 19.95 0.77 36.63
N THR A 668 21.23 0.40 36.62
CA THR A 668 21.83 -0.31 35.49
C THR A 668 22.26 -1.71 35.88
N VAL A 669 22.19 -2.64 34.94
CA VAL A 669 22.79 -3.97 35.05
C VAL A 669 23.63 -4.25 33.81
N ALA A 670 24.84 -4.80 34.01
CA ALA A 670 25.74 -5.16 32.93
C ALA A 670 25.39 -6.56 32.41
N VAL A 671 25.06 -6.64 31.14
CA VAL A 671 24.73 -7.88 30.44
C VAL A 671 25.92 -8.31 29.57
N PRO A 672 26.43 -9.56 29.70
CA PRO A 672 27.56 -10.04 28.93
C PRO A 672 27.21 -10.27 27.46
N ALA A 673 28.23 -10.41 26.61
CA ALA A 673 28.04 -10.81 25.22
C ALA A 673 27.38 -12.19 25.10
N SER A 674 26.60 -12.38 24.05
CA SER A 674 26.05 -13.67 23.62
C SER A 674 26.42 -13.92 22.16
N THR A 675 26.39 -15.18 21.73
CA THR A 675 26.63 -15.61 20.35
C THR A 675 25.41 -15.45 19.45
N GLY A 676 24.27 -15.01 19.99
CA GLY A 676 23.01 -14.78 19.27
C GLY A 676 22.52 -13.35 19.37
N THR A 677 21.40 -13.07 18.71
CA THR A 677 20.66 -11.80 18.83
C THR A 677 19.48 -11.99 19.77
N ILE A 678 19.01 -10.90 20.37
CA ILE A 678 17.82 -10.93 21.22
C ILE A 678 16.63 -11.44 20.41
N SER A 679 15.91 -12.41 20.94
CA SER A 679 14.67 -12.94 20.37
C SER A 679 13.44 -12.67 21.22
N ASP A 680 13.63 -12.46 22.53
CA ASP A 680 12.57 -12.11 23.47
C ASP A 680 13.15 -11.39 24.70
N VAL A 681 12.40 -10.46 25.28
CA VAL A 681 12.74 -9.74 26.50
C VAL A 681 11.51 -9.67 27.39
N ASN A 682 11.67 -10.07 28.65
CA ASN A 682 10.63 -10.03 29.66
C ASN A 682 11.12 -9.27 30.90
N VAL A 683 10.28 -8.39 31.48
CA VAL A 683 10.69 -7.56 32.64
C VAL A 683 9.83 -7.86 33.85
N SER A 684 10.44 -8.32 34.93
CA SER A 684 9.75 -8.54 36.20
C SER A 684 9.95 -7.37 37.14
N LEU A 685 8.87 -6.93 37.78
CA LEU A 685 8.83 -5.76 38.65
C LEU A 685 7.96 -6.03 39.88
N ASN A 686 8.47 -5.71 41.07
CA ASN A 686 7.67 -5.59 42.27
C ASN A 686 7.77 -4.15 42.79
N VAL A 687 6.63 -3.44 42.82
CA VAL A 687 6.57 -2.02 43.14
C VAL A 687 5.44 -1.75 44.12
N THR A 688 5.73 -0.96 45.16
CA THR A 688 4.73 -0.42 46.09
C THR A 688 4.57 1.06 45.81
N HIS A 689 3.34 1.54 45.61
CA HIS A 689 3.09 2.97 45.41
C HIS A 689 1.78 3.42 46.06
N ALA A 690 1.75 4.65 46.56
CA ALA A 690 0.56 5.23 47.16
C ALA A 690 -0.48 5.69 46.12
N ARG A 691 -0.04 5.96 44.89
CA ARG A 691 -0.90 6.33 43.75
C ARG A 691 -0.27 5.97 42.41
N PHE A 692 -0.66 4.86 41.79
CA PHE A 692 0.01 4.36 40.58
C PHE A 692 -0.11 5.27 39.35
N SER A 693 -1.12 6.14 39.26
CA SER A 693 -1.26 7.11 38.17
C SER A 693 -0.11 8.12 38.06
N ASP A 694 0.76 8.19 39.06
CA ASP A 694 1.88 9.12 39.05
C ASP A 694 3.16 8.48 38.45
N LEU A 695 3.19 7.15 38.35
CA LEU A 695 4.38 6.42 37.94
C LEU A 695 4.56 6.33 36.43
N GLU A 696 5.79 6.57 36.01
CA GLU A 696 6.29 6.18 34.70
C GLU A 696 7.52 5.28 34.87
N ILE A 697 7.51 4.13 34.19
CA ILE A 697 8.55 3.11 34.30
C ILE A 697 8.99 2.70 32.90
N GLN A 698 10.31 2.69 32.68
CA GLN A 698 10.92 2.42 31.39
C GLN A 698 12.10 1.45 31.54
N ILE A 699 12.40 0.75 30.46
CA ILE A 699 13.65 0.01 30.29
C ILE A 699 14.36 0.48 29.03
N VAL A 700 15.69 0.56 29.10
CA VAL A 700 16.55 1.04 28.02
C VAL A 700 17.63 0.01 27.71
N SER A 701 17.74 -0.38 26.45
CA SER A 701 18.79 -1.29 25.97
C SER A 701 20.15 -0.57 25.83
N PRO A 702 21.26 -1.33 25.73
CA PRO A 702 22.58 -0.76 25.45
C PRO A 702 22.65 0.04 24.13
N SER A 703 21.78 -0.28 23.16
CA SER A 703 21.66 0.42 21.87
C SER A 703 20.94 1.78 22.00
N GLY A 704 20.34 2.07 23.16
CA GLY A 704 19.59 3.30 23.42
C GLY A 704 18.08 3.19 23.15
N THR A 705 17.58 2.02 22.76
CA THR A 705 16.14 1.77 22.57
C THR A 705 15.41 1.88 23.90
N VAL A 706 14.32 2.65 23.94
CA VAL A 706 13.54 2.90 25.17
C VAL A 706 12.15 2.28 25.02
N VAL A 707 11.79 1.40 25.96
CA VAL A 707 10.46 0.81 26.04
C VAL A 707 9.77 1.28 27.32
N SER A 708 8.55 1.81 27.18
CA SER A 708 7.69 2.18 28.31
C SER A 708 6.96 0.94 28.82
N LEU A 709 7.29 0.52 30.04
CA LEU A 709 6.65 -0.63 30.68
C LEU A 709 5.32 -0.23 31.32
N PHE A 710 5.32 0.90 32.02
CA PHE A 710 4.16 1.41 32.75
C PHE A 710 4.07 2.92 32.56
N ASN A 711 2.90 3.42 32.18
CA ASN A 711 2.67 4.85 31.98
C ASN A 711 1.36 5.25 32.65
N LYS A 712 1.45 5.78 33.88
CA LYS A 712 0.36 6.43 34.62
C LYS A 712 -0.94 5.61 34.69
N SER A 713 -0.81 4.30 34.70
CA SER A 713 -1.92 3.35 34.77
C SER A 713 -2.38 3.14 36.21
N CYS A 714 -3.50 2.45 36.42
CA CYS A 714 -4.04 2.10 37.74
C CYS A 714 -4.49 3.27 38.65
N GLY A 715 -4.73 4.46 38.11
CA GLY A 715 -5.45 5.53 38.81
C GLY A 715 -4.93 5.80 40.24
N SER A 716 -5.86 5.94 41.18
CA SER A 716 -5.55 6.19 42.60
C SER A 716 -5.23 4.93 43.43
N THR A 717 -4.92 3.79 42.80
CA THR A 717 -4.61 2.57 43.53
C THR A 717 -3.40 2.78 44.45
N ASN A 718 -3.58 2.42 45.72
CA ASN A 718 -2.53 2.38 46.75
C ASN A 718 -2.28 0.91 47.11
N SER A 719 -1.19 0.33 46.60
CA SER A 719 -0.93 -1.11 46.76
C SER A 719 0.51 -1.47 46.41
N THR A 720 0.80 -2.77 46.49
CA THR A 720 1.98 -3.41 45.89
C THR A 720 1.54 -4.24 44.69
N LEU A 721 2.16 -4.02 43.53
CA LEU A 721 1.94 -4.79 42.32
C LEU A 721 3.19 -5.61 41.98
N ALA A 722 2.99 -6.89 41.71
CA ALA A 722 3.99 -7.81 41.17
C ALA A 722 3.67 -8.09 39.70
N LEU A 723 4.45 -7.52 38.79
CA LEU A 723 4.20 -7.52 37.35
C LEU A 723 5.32 -8.26 36.62
N GLN A 724 4.96 -9.08 35.65
CA GLN A 724 5.86 -9.59 34.62
C GLN A 724 5.39 -9.02 33.29
N PHE A 725 6.13 -8.07 32.75
CA PHE A 725 5.87 -7.51 31.44
C PHE A 725 6.34 -8.48 30.36
N ASP A 726 5.41 -8.88 29.50
CA ASP A 726 5.58 -9.78 28.36
C ASP A 726 4.57 -9.37 27.27
N ASP A 727 4.98 -9.34 26.01
CA ASP A 727 4.14 -8.95 24.89
C ASP A 727 2.95 -9.91 24.66
N SER A 728 3.08 -11.16 25.15
CA SER A 728 2.02 -12.18 25.17
C SER A 728 1.17 -12.15 26.44
N GLY A 729 1.37 -11.15 27.31
CA GLY A 729 0.64 -10.98 28.56
C GLY A 729 -0.83 -10.60 28.39
N THR A 730 -1.51 -10.38 29.51
CA THR A 730 -2.91 -9.91 29.53
C THR A 730 -3.00 -8.42 29.88
N ALA A 731 -4.17 -7.81 29.73
CA ALA A 731 -4.36 -6.43 30.19
C ALA A 731 -4.16 -6.34 31.71
N LEU A 732 -3.39 -5.33 32.15
CA LEU A 732 -3.08 -5.10 33.56
C LEU A 732 -4.33 -4.99 34.44
N ASN A 733 -4.45 -5.85 35.46
CA ASN A 733 -5.49 -5.75 36.48
C ASN A 733 -4.94 -5.08 37.74
N CYS A 734 -5.36 -3.84 37.98
CA CYS A 734 -4.91 -2.99 39.07
C CYS A 734 -5.38 -3.43 40.47
N ASN A 735 -6.33 -4.37 40.56
CA ASN A 735 -6.84 -4.88 41.83
C ASN A 735 -6.12 -6.16 42.30
N THR A 736 -5.25 -6.71 41.46
CA THR A 736 -4.53 -7.96 41.73
C THR A 736 -3.14 -7.68 42.27
N THR A 737 -2.85 -8.17 43.48
CA THR A 737 -1.55 -8.01 44.15
C THR A 737 -0.65 -9.23 44.00
N THR A 738 -1.17 -10.37 43.53
CA THR A 738 -0.39 -11.53 43.12
C THR A 738 0.31 -11.27 41.79
N SER A 739 1.36 -12.04 41.50
CA SER A 739 2.10 -11.95 40.23
C SER A 739 1.16 -12.11 39.03
N GLN A 740 1.28 -11.21 38.05
CA GLN A 740 0.51 -11.21 36.81
C GLN A 740 1.44 -10.97 35.61
N ILE A 741 1.19 -11.70 34.51
CA ILE A 741 1.86 -11.49 33.22
C ILE A 741 1.02 -10.49 32.42
N VAL A 742 1.59 -9.33 32.12
CA VAL A 742 0.86 -8.18 31.58
C VAL A 742 1.54 -7.60 30.36
N ILE A 743 0.74 -7.10 29.42
CA ILE A 743 1.25 -6.38 28.25
C ILE A 743 1.85 -5.04 28.72
N PRO A 744 3.09 -4.69 28.34
CA PRO A 744 3.69 -3.40 28.64
C PRO A 744 2.98 -2.24 27.91
N ALA A 745 3.18 -1.00 28.37
CA ALA A 745 2.64 0.18 27.70
C ALA A 745 3.20 0.38 26.27
N SER A 746 4.34 -0.23 25.94
CA SER A 746 4.92 -0.34 24.61
C SER A 746 5.61 -1.71 24.50
N LEU A 747 5.55 -2.35 23.33
CA LEU A 747 6.00 -3.75 23.16
C LEU A 747 7.52 -3.92 23.38
N LEU A 748 7.90 -4.97 24.10
CA LEU A 748 9.27 -5.38 24.37
C LEU A 748 9.96 -5.97 23.14
N SER A 749 9.21 -6.41 22.13
CA SER A 749 9.69 -6.86 20.83
C SER A 749 10.50 -5.79 20.09
N ALA A 750 10.44 -4.52 20.52
CA ALA A 750 11.31 -3.45 20.05
C ALA A 750 12.81 -3.77 20.24
N PHE A 751 13.17 -4.66 21.16
CA PHE A 751 14.54 -5.10 21.39
C PHE A 751 14.98 -6.29 20.51
N ASN A 752 14.05 -6.95 19.81
CA ASN A 752 14.37 -8.15 19.03
C ASN A 752 15.32 -7.81 17.88
N GLY A 753 16.36 -8.62 17.72
CA GLY A 753 17.45 -8.40 16.75
C GLY A 753 18.62 -7.56 17.28
N GLU A 754 18.49 -6.89 18.42
CA GLU A 754 19.61 -6.16 19.02
C GLU A 754 20.67 -7.08 19.63
N ASN A 755 21.86 -6.53 19.86
CA ASN A 755 22.90 -7.16 20.67
C ASN A 755 22.62 -6.86 22.15
N GLN A 756 22.50 -7.89 22.98
CA GLN A 756 22.24 -7.73 24.41
C GLN A 756 23.40 -7.11 25.20
N GLN A 757 24.63 -7.13 24.66
CA GLN A 757 25.84 -6.77 25.40
C GLN A 757 25.83 -5.30 25.84
N GLY A 758 26.05 -5.07 27.13
CA GLY A 758 26.26 -3.74 27.68
C GLY A 758 25.32 -3.42 28.84
N ASN A 759 25.14 -2.12 29.11
CA ASN A 759 24.37 -1.65 30.24
C ASN A 759 22.90 -1.50 29.88
N TRP A 760 22.07 -2.38 30.42
CA TRP A 760 20.63 -2.19 30.45
C TRP A 760 20.28 -1.24 31.57
N THR A 761 19.34 -0.33 31.33
CA THR A 761 18.93 0.66 32.32
C THR A 761 17.44 0.55 32.62
N PHE A 762 17.08 0.23 33.86
CA PHE A 762 15.72 0.37 34.38
C PHE A 762 15.54 1.77 34.96
N ARG A 763 14.46 2.46 34.59
CA ARG A 763 14.21 3.85 34.98
C ARG A 763 12.80 4.01 35.53
N VAL A 764 12.67 4.72 36.64
CA VAL A 764 11.38 5.07 37.24
C VAL A 764 11.35 6.54 37.62
N ARG A 765 10.18 7.18 37.47
CA ARG A 765 9.88 8.44 38.13
C ARG A 765 8.46 8.47 38.66
N ASP A 766 8.29 9.11 39.81
CA ASP A 766 7.01 9.61 40.29
C ASP A 766 6.83 11.05 39.78
N ALA A 767 5.94 11.21 38.80
CA ALA A 767 5.75 12.46 38.07
C ALA A 767 4.94 13.52 38.83
N VAL A 768 4.36 13.19 40.00
CA VAL A 768 3.50 14.09 40.77
C VAL A 768 3.98 14.18 42.21
N LEU A 769 4.09 15.40 42.75
CA LEU A 769 4.58 15.58 44.12
C LEU A 769 3.62 14.98 45.17
N GLY A 770 4.16 14.24 46.13
CA GLY A 770 3.51 13.96 47.43
C GLY A 770 3.09 12.51 47.70
N ALA A 771 3.36 11.54 46.81
CA ALA A 771 2.88 10.16 46.96
C ALA A 771 3.97 9.09 46.72
N LEU A 772 5.07 9.15 47.46
CA LEU A 772 6.22 8.26 47.25
C LEU A 772 5.87 6.76 47.28
N GLY A 773 6.49 6.00 46.38
CA GLY A 773 6.58 4.54 46.46
C GLY A 773 8.01 4.01 46.47
N THR A 774 8.13 2.68 46.43
CA THR A 774 9.37 1.91 46.47
C THR A 774 9.39 0.87 45.35
N ILE A 775 10.50 0.80 44.62
CA ILE A 775 10.82 -0.35 43.76
C ILE A 775 11.39 -1.43 44.66
N ASN A 776 10.62 -2.47 44.95
CA ASN A 776 11.05 -3.56 45.83
C ASN A 776 12.04 -4.47 45.11
N SER A 777 11.75 -4.82 43.85
CA SER A 777 12.67 -5.55 42.97
C SER A 777 12.36 -5.27 41.50
N ALA A 778 13.37 -5.35 40.65
CA ALA A 778 13.23 -5.32 39.20
C ALA A 778 14.28 -6.23 38.54
N SER A 779 13.91 -6.92 37.47
CA SER A 779 14.83 -7.74 36.68
C SER A 779 14.42 -7.79 35.21
N VAL A 780 15.39 -8.00 34.33
CA VAL A 780 15.17 -8.23 32.91
C VAL A 780 15.63 -9.64 32.57
N ASN A 781 14.75 -10.42 31.96
CA ASN A 781 15.05 -11.70 31.33
C ASN A 781 15.26 -11.45 29.84
N ILE A 782 16.41 -11.89 29.31
CA ILE A 782 16.78 -11.71 27.90
C ILE A 782 17.03 -13.09 27.30
N CYS A 783 16.29 -13.41 26.25
CA CYS A 783 16.47 -14.61 25.44
C CYS A 783 17.25 -14.26 24.17
N ASN A 784 18.33 -15.00 23.89
CA ASN A 784 19.09 -14.87 22.65
C ASN A 784 18.90 -16.10 21.79
N ARG A 785 18.69 -15.88 20.50
CA ARG A 785 18.56 -16.93 19.48
C ARG A 785 19.81 -17.00 18.63
N THR A 786 20.31 -18.21 18.47
CA THR A 786 21.48 -18.53 17.65
C THR A 786 21.07 -19.41 16.48
N TYR A 787 21.60 -19.08 15.31
CA TYR A 787 21.44 -19.89 14.10
C TYR A 787 22.81 -20.44 13.73
N THR A 788 23.00 -21.73 13.93
CA THR A 788 24.22 -22.41 13.49
C THR A 788 23.91 -23.08 12.16
N LEU A 789 24.62 -22.71 11.09
CA LEU A 789 24.43 -23.32 9.79
C LEU A 789 24.64 -24.83 9.93
N GLY A 790 23.65 -25.61 9.55
CA GLY A 790 23.76 -27.06 9.54
C GLY A 790 24.84 -27.45 8.54
N ASN A 791 25.81 -28.25 8.97
CA ASN A 791 26.86 -28.77 8.09
C ASN A 791 26.19 -29.48 6.90
N SER A 792 26.29 -28.88 5.72
CA SER A 792 25.89 -29.50 4.46
C SER A 792 27.10 -30.10 3.71
N ASP A 793 28.24 -30.19 4.39
CA ASP A 793 29.29 -31.09 3.98
C ASP A 793 28.92 -32.48 4.49
N PHE A 794 28.43 -33.34 3.59
CA PHE A 794 28.69 -34.76 3.76
C PHE A 794 30.20 -34.87 3.95
N GLU A 795 30.68 -35.11 5.18
CA GLU A 795 32.09 -35.44 5.38
C GLU A 795 32.37 -36.66 4.52
N ASN A 796 33.02 -36.43 3.38
CA ASN A 796 33.34 -37.51 2.46
C ASN A 796 34.30 -38.46 3.17
N ILE A 797 34.00 -39.75 3.11
CA ILE A 797 34.96 -40.78 3.44
C ILE A 797 35.98 -40.78 2.31
N ASP A 798 37.20 -40.31 2.56
CA ASP A 798 38.29 -40.52 1.61
C ASP A 798 38.75 -41.99 1.72
N PHE A 799 38.21 -42.83 0.85
CA PHE A 799 38.56 -44.25 0.78
C PHE A 799 39.27 -44.58 -0.53
N ALA A 800 40.27 -45.45 -0.45
CA ALA A 800 40.88 -46.04 -1.62
C ALA A 800 40.05 -47.25 -2.07
N LEU A 801 39.85 -47.34 -3.39
CA LEU A 801 39.22 -48.49 -4.03
C LEU A 801 40.13 -48.99 -5.15
N TYR A 802 40.60 -50.23 -5.04
CA TYR A 802 41.51 -50.81 -6.01
C TYR A 802 41.41 -52.34 -6.08
N PRO A 803 41.75 -52.96 -7.22
CA PRO A 803 41.96 -52.31 -8.51
C PRO A 803 40.65 -51.76 -9.10
N ASN A 804 40.76 -50.72 -9.92
CA ASN A 804 39.66 -50.20 -10.73
C ASN A 804 40.26 -49.75 -12.07
N PRO A 805 40.03 -50.45 -13.20
CA PRO A 805 39.04 -51.52 -13.41
C PRO A 805 39.33 -52.84 -12.65
N ASN A 806 38.31 -53.68 -12.46
CA ASN A 806 38.42 -55.01 -11.84
C ASN A 806 37.58 -56.09 -12.56
N LYS A 807 37.66 -57.35 -12.10
CA LYS A 807 36.89 -58.50 -12.63
C LYS A 807 35.77 -58.96 -11.66
N GLY A 808 35.14 -58.01 -10.95
CA GLY A 808 34.17 -58.28 -9.90
C GLY A 808 34.76 -58.33 -8.49
N ASN A 809 36.08 -58.16 -8.35
CA ASN A 809 36.81 -58.27 -7.10
C ASN A 809 37.64 -57.01 -6.83
N PHE A 810 37.41 -56.34 -5.71
CA PHE A 810 38.13 -55.11 -5.36
C PHE A 810 38.18 -54.90 -3.84
N THR A 811 39.17 -54.14 -3.40
CA THR A 811 39.41 -53.79 -2.00
C THR A 811 38.92 -52.37 -1.73
N ILE A 812 38.25 -52.17 -0.60
CA ILE A 812 37.91 -50.85 -0.03
C ILE A 812 38.74 -50.66 1.22
N GLN A 813 39.44 -49.53 1.35
CA GLN A 813 40.15 -49.18 2.58
C GLN A 813 40.07 -47.69 2.94
N PHE A 814 39.93 -47.38 4.23
CA PHE A 814 39.93 -46.01 4.76
C PHE A 814 40.23 -45.96 6.26
N ASN A 815 40.73 -44.81 6.72
CA ASN A 815 40.83 -44.49 8.15
C ASN A 815 39.47 -44.05 8.68
N ARG A 816 39.12 -44.44 9.91
CA ARG A 816 37.91 -43.97 10.58
C ARG A 816 38.13 -43.66 12.06
N ASP A 817 37.45 -42.61 12.52
CA ASP A 817 37.42 -42.19 13.92
C ASP A 817 36.17 -42.70 14.67
N SER A 818 35.25 -43.33 13.93
CA SER A 818 33.95 -43.82 14.41
C SER A 818 34.00 -45.31 14.80
N VAL A 819 33.26 -45.68 15.85
CA VAL A 819 32.99 -47.08 16.24
C VAL A 819 31.64 -47.59 15.72
N LYS A 820 30.92 -46.80 14.91
CA LYS A 820 29.61 -47.16 14.35
C LYS A 820 29.73 -48.28 13.30
N GLU A 821 28.62 -48.81 12.81
CA GLU A 821 28.62 -49.82 11.74
C GLU A 821 29.02 -49.21 10.37
N ILE A 822 29.69 -49.99 9.53
CA ILE A 822 30.01 -49.62 8.14
C ILE A 822 29.07 -50.40 7.23
N LYS A 823 28.34 -49.72 6.34
CA LYS A 823 27.50 -50.36 5.32
C LYS A 823 28.11 -50.14 3.95
N ILE A 824 28.32 -51.23 3.22
CA ILE A 824 28.81 -51.19 1.85
C ILE A 824 27.73 -51.75 0.93
N TYR A 825 27.34 -50.94 -0.05
CA TYR A 825 26.44 -51.33 -1.11
C TYR A 825 27.14 -51.22 -2.45
N VAL A 826 26.87 -52.15 -3.35
CA VAL A 826 27.18 -52.00 -4.78
C VAL A 826 25.90 -52.14 -5.56
N HIS A 827 25.64 -51.18 -6.44
CA HIS A 827 24.49 -51.22 -7.34
C HIS A 827 24.92 -50.99 -8.78
N ASP A 828 24.14 -51.53 -9.71
CA ASP A 828 24.29 -51.21 -11.13
C ASP A 828 23.75 -49.80 -11.44
N ILE A 829 23.93 -49.34 -12.69
CA ILE A 829 23.46 -48.01 -13.14
C ILE A 829 21.94 -47.83 -13.08
N LEU A 830 21.16 -48.91 -12.92
CA LEU A 830 19.70 -48.89 -12.79
C LEU A 830 19.27 -48.90 -11.32
N GLY A 831 20.21 -48.88 -10.37
CA GLY A 831 19.94 -48.85 -8.93
C GLY A 831 19.68 -50.22 -8.30
N LYS A 832 19.86 -51.33 -9.03
CA LYS A 832 19.69 -52.67 -8.47
C LYS A 832 20.92 -53.05 -7.64
N TYR A 833 20.70 -53.43 -6.38
CA TYR A 833 21.78 -53.94 -5.52
C TYR A 833 22.34 -55.26 -6.05
N VAL A 834 23.66 -55.30 -6.24
CA VAL A 834 24.43 -56.52 -6.56
C VAL A 834 25.31 -56.98 -5.39
N TYR A 835 25.50 -56.12 -4.39
CA TYR A 835 26.16 -56.46 -3.13
C TYR A 835 25.65 -55.55 -2.01
N SER A 836 25.50 -56.11 -0.81
CA SER A 836 25.16 -55.38 0.42
C SER A 836 25.74 -56.12 1.60
N ASN A 837 26.53 -55.45 2.43
CA ASN A 837 27.04 -56.02 3.66
C ASN A 837 27.29 -54.95 4.72
N THR A 838 27.24 -55.36 5.99
CA THR A 838 27.47 -54.49 7.15
C THR A 838 28.64 -55.04 7.95
N PHE A 839 29.57 -54.15 8.32
CA PHE A 839 30.79 -54.47 9.05
C PHE A 839 30.82 -53.73 10.39
N GLN A 840 31.55 -54.31 11.35
CA GLN A 840 31.79 -53.77 12.68
C GLN A 840 33.30 -53.71 12.93
N GLY A 841 33.79 -52.65 13.59
CA GLY A 841 35.21 -52.52 13.94
C GLY A 841 35.61 -51.08 14.27
N SER A 842 36.75 -50.89 14.94
CA SER A 842 37.33 -49.58 15.25
C SER A 842 38.72 -49.43 14.58
N GLY A 843 39.08 -48.21 14.14
CA GLY A 843 40.41 -47.92 13.58
C GLY A 843 40.49 -47.90 12.06
N TYR A 844 41.35 -48.73 11.46
CA TYR A 844 41.52 -48.79 9.99
C TYR A 844 40.59 -49.84 9.38
N PHE A 845 39.79 -49.47 8.38
CA PHE A 845 38.95 -50.40 7.65
C PHE A 845 39.64 -50.84 6.36
N ILE A 846 39.71 -52.16 6.14
CA ILE A 846 40.14 -52.77 4.88
C ILE A 846 39.31 -54.03 4.62
N GLN A 847 38.69 -54.12 3.46
CA GLN A 847 37.86 -55.28 3.11
C GLN A 847 37.87 -55.57 1.62
N ASP A 848 38.04 -56.84 1.29
CA ASP A 848 37.86 -57.35 -0.06
C ASP A 848 36.37 -57.63 -0.32
N ILE A 849 35.89 -57.08 -1.43
CA ILE A 849 34.52 -57.23 -1.93
C ILE A 849 34.57 -58.11 -3.18
N GLN A 850 33.67 -59.10 -3.22
CA GLN A 850 33.54 -60.04 -4.32
C GLN A 850 32.11 -59.97 -4.84
N LEU A 851 31.95 -59.72 -6.14
CA LEU A 851 30.68 -59.63 -6.84
C LEU A 851 30.51 -60.88 -7.71
N PRO A 852 29.91 -61.98 -7.21
CA PRO A 852 29.79 -63.20 -7.98
C PRO A 852 28.84 -63.02 -9.17
N ASN A 853 29.30 -63.39 -10.38
CA ASN A 853 28.51 -63.45 -11.61
C ASN A 853 27.90 -62.11 -12.08
N VAL A 854 28.57 -60.97 -11.82
CA VAL A 854 28.13 -59.68 -12.36
C VAL A 854 28.60 -59.48 -13.81
N PRO A 855 27.74 -58.96 -14.72
CA PRO A 855 28.15 -58.61 -16.08
C PRO A 855 29.22 -57.50 -16.14
N ASN A 856 29.89 -57.39 -17.29
CA ASN A 856 30.78 -56.27 -17.57
C ASN A 856 29.98 -54.96 -17.60
N GLY A 857 30.45 -53.94 -16.90
CA GLY A 857 29.71 -52.69 -16.79
C GLY A 857 30.21 -51.74 -15.71
N VAL A 858 29.50 -50.63 -15.57
CA VAL A 858 29.73 -49.61 -14.55
C VAL A 858 28.88 -49.91 -13.34
N TYR A 859 29.50 -49.88 -12.16
CA TYR A 859 28.82 -50.05 -10.88
C TYR A 859 29.16 -48.90 -9.94
N LEU A 860 28.26 -48.62 -9.00
CA LEU A 860 28.40 -47.58 -7.99
C LEU A 860 28.53 -48.24 -6.62
N VAL A 861 29.66 -47.96 -5.95
CA VAL A 861 29.97 -48.44 -4.61
C VAL A 861 29.64 -47.34 -3.62
N THR A 862 28.66 -47.57 -2.75
CA THR A 862 28.29 -46.68 -1.65
C THR A 862 28.89 -47.20 -0.36
N VAL A 863 29.67 -46.37 0.32
CA VAL A 863 30.20 -46.64 1.66
C VAL A 863 29.52 -45.69 2.64
N ILE A 864 28.97 -46.24 3.72
CA ILE A 864 28.39 -45.50 4.82
C ILE A 864 29.17 -45.85 6.09
N ASP A 865 29.71 -44.85 6.78
CA ASP A 865 30.35 -44.97 8.10
C ASP A 865 29.62 -44.04 9.07
N GLY A 866 28.76 -44.60 9.91
CA GLY A 866 27.92 -43.81 10.80
C GLY A 866 27.02 -42.85 10.02
N ASP A 867 27.29 -41.55 10.15
CA ASP A 867 26.52 -40.48 9.50
C ASP A 867 27.20 -40.00 8.18
N LYS A 868 28.39 -40.54 7.86
CA LYS A 868 29.15 -40.22 6.63
C LYS A 868 28.74 -41.15 5.49
N ARG A 869 28.56 -40.62 4.28
CA ARG A 869 28.22 -41.39 3.08
C ARG A 869 29.02 -40.91 1.87
N THR A 870 29.66 -41.84 1.15
CA THR A 870 30.38 -41.54 -0.10
C THR A 870 30.09 -42.59 -1.17
N ILE A 871 30.03 -42.16 -2.43
CA ILE A 871 29.80 -43.04 -3.58
C ILE A 871 31.00 -42.94 -4.53
N ARG A 872 31.56 -44.08 -4.96
CA ARG A 872 32.58 -44.14 -6.03
C ARG A 872 32.17 -45.09 -7.14
N LYS A 873 32.57 -44.74 -8.36
CA LYS A 873 32.37 -45.55 -9.56
C LYS A 873 33.45 -46.61 -9.70
N ILE A 874 33.04 -47.85 -10.04
CA ILE A 874 33.94 -48.92 -10.46
C ILE A 874 33.58 -49.42 -11.86
N LEU A 875 34.58 -49.92 -12.58
CA LEU A 875 34.42 -50.60 -13.86
C LEU A 875 34.75 -52.08 -13.70
N VAL A 876 33.79 -52.95 -14.04
CA VAL A 876 33.96 -54.40 -14.09
C VAL A 876 34.15 -54.83 -15.55
N ASN A 877 35.28 -55.48 -15.86
CA ASN A 877 35.72 -55.88 -17.20
C ASN A 877 35.95 -57.40 -17.35
#